data_AF-E9HBT9-F1
#
_entry.id   AF-E9HBT9-F1
#
_cell.length_a   1.000
_cell.length_b   1.000
_cell.length_c   1.000
_cell.angle_alpha   90.00
_cell.angle_beta   90.00
_cell.angle_gamma   90.00
#
_symmetry.space_group_name_H-M   'P 1'
#
loop_
_entity.id
_entity.type
_entity.pdbx_description
1 polymer ?
#
loop_
_entity_poly.entity_id
_entity_poly.type
_entity_poly.pdbx_seq_one_letter_code
_entity_poly.pdbx_strand_id
1 'polypeptide(L)'
;MDVSQSMFYDKENLVRLTESLVESMRNLTKEFKIGFGSFVDKNVLPFVERITESCGGPPIGCAITYSFQHKLSMTDDVTKFAETANSTKIVWTYDEPEGGFDALLQAMVCHDQIGWSPRSRRLIVFVTDAHAHLAGNGRLGGIVKPNDGFCHLDPNDNTYREPLNQDYPSLGQISHLAKKNDINLIFAVTDKVAPSYREFQKVISGSSVGILSSDSENIVNLIRDSYKNISTSVEMTDTAGASVRVRYYTACKGTLVQENRKCDHLEIGDVVNFNVSIEAIECPTNISARNQIIQFQPVGVNEVFTLHLEIVCDCPCEKPGNPGFIANAPECNSVGNLKCGVCECDSSHIGNNCECSANVNMADMDSQCKQNNTTDVLCNNRGECLCGTCNCQERPNPLEVISGKYCECDNFSCDRTDGILCSGQGECKCGQCLCNDGWMGNACECMTTDDSCMPIGGGDVCSGNGVCKCGSCVCSDNSQGQYCQDCPTCPSRCDDFTPCVQCTVFKTGPYMANNEEACKRECTYRITVEETVKVEESSERDCSYENEQKCTVKFVYGYDSNGARQVRVQQDPVCPDPVPVLAIGLGLLGAIVLVGLALLLLYRIFTYVYDKREYARFLNEKENAKWSRENNPLYVDPTRTFKNPAYNS
;
A
#
# COMPACT_ATOMS: atom_id res chain seq x y z
N MET A 1 38.09 29.78 28.95
CA MET A 1 37.97 31.16 28.49
C MET A 1 39.11 31.44 27.54
N ASP A 2 38.81 32.05 26.42
CA ASP A 2 39.79 32.63 25.51
C ASP A 2 40.51 33.79 26.20
N VAL A 3 41.83 33.78 26.19
CA VAL A 3 42.67 34.84 26.76
C VAL A 3 43.60 35.46 25.73
N SER A 4 43.22 35.40 24.45
CA SER A 4 43.79 36.21 23.37
C SER A 4 43.67 37.71 23.67
N GLN A 5 44.40 38.54 22.92
CA GLN A 5 44.48 39.98 23.18
C GLN A 5 43.11 40.67 23.16
N SER A 6 42.23 40.26 22.25
CA SER A 6 40.91 40.86 22.08
C SER A 6 40.00 40.65 23.29
N MET A 7 40.23 39.59 24.06
CA MET A 7 39.45 39.22 25.25
C MET A 7 39.81 39.99 26.54
N PHE A 8 40.68 41.01 26.46
CA PHE A 8 41.15 41.75 27.64
C PHE A 8 39.99 42.31 28.49
N TYR A 9 39.05 43.03 27.88
CA TYR A 9 37.92 43.65 28.59
C TYR A 9 36.88 42.62 29.04
N ASP A 10 36.61 41.60 28.23
CA ASP A 10 35.69 40.51 28.58
C ASP A 10 36.17 39.74 29.81
N LYS A 11 37.49 39.59 29.99
CA LYS A 11 38.06 38.98 31.21
C LYS A 11 37.80 39.83 32.45
N GLU A 12 37.99 41.15 32.38
CA GLU A 12 37.69 42.04 33.50
C GLU A 12 36.19 42.01 33.86
N ASN A 13 35.31 41.98 32.85
CA ASN A 13 33.87 41.85 33.06
C ASN A 13 33.50 40.50 33.68
N LEU A 14 34.09 39.39 33.23
CA LEU A 14 33.83 38.07 33.81
C LEU A 14 34.21 38.00 35.30
N VAL A 15 35.37 38.57 35.66
CA VAL A 15 35.80 38.66 37.06
C VAL A 15 34.79 39.48 37.87
N ARG A 16 34.36 40.64 37.35
CA ARG A 16 33.35 41.50 37.99
C ARG A 16 32.01 40.78 38.22
N LEU A 17 31.61 39.91 37.30
CA LEU A 17 30.30 39.23 37.33
C LEU A 17 30.30 37.90 38.10
N THR A 18 31.47 37.45 38.56
CA THR A 18 31.63 36.14 39.21
C THR A 18 30.74 36.01 40.44
N GLU A 19 30.68 37.01 41.32
CA GLU A 19 29.87 36.94 42.55
C GLU A 19 28.38 36.81 42.22
N SER A 20 27.88 37.64 41.30
CA SER A 20 26.48 37.61 40.83
C SER A 20 26.12 36.28 40.17
N LEU A 21 27.04 35.71 39.39
CA LEU A 21 26.88 34.39 38.78
C LEU A 21 26.72 33.32 39.86
N VAL A 22 27.63 33.29 40.85
CA VAL A 22 27.58 32.25 41.88
C VAL A 22 26.35 32.42 42.76
N GLU A 23 25.97 33.63 43.13
CA GLU A 23 24.75 33.89 43.89
C GLU A 23 23.49 33.43 43.12
N SER A 24 23.42 33.75 41.83
CA SER A 24 22.33 33.29 40.95
C SER A 24 22.26 31.76 40.86
N MET A 25 23.40 31.08 40.80
CA MET A 25 23.45 29.61 40.75
C MET A 25 23.14 28.96 42.09
N ARG A 26 23.59 29.53 43.22
CA ARG A 26 23.27 29.06 44.58
C ARG A 26 21.78 29.16 44.90
N ASN A 27 21.06 30.09 44.28
CA ASN A 27 19.60 30.16 44.37
C ASN A 27 18.88 29.01 43.62
N LEU A 28 19.56 28.33 42.69
CA LEU A 28 19.00 27.23 41.91
C LEU A 28 19.46 25.85 42.39
N THR A 29 20.68 25.74 42.91
CA THR A 29 21.25 24.48 43.41
C THR A 29 21.95 24.69 44.76
N LYS A 30 21.78 23.73 45.67
CA LYS A 30 22.45 23.73 46.98
C LYS A 30 23.94 23.37 46.88
N GLU A 31 24.29 22.54 45.91
CA GLU A 31 25.68 22.13 45.65
C GLU A 31 26.11 22.71 44.30
N PHE A 32 27.04 23.67 44.35
CA PHE A 32 27.61 24.34 43.18
C PHE A 32 29.12 24.38 43.32
N LYS A 33 29.82 23.91 42.28
CA LYS A 33 31.27 24.05 42.14
C LYS A 33 31.58 24.74 40.82
N ILE A 34 32.64 25.52 40.83
CA ILE A 34 33.13 26.25 39.66
C ILE A 34 34.64 25.99 39.48
N GLY A 35 35.07 25.91 38.22
CA GLY A 35 36.47 25.74 37.84
C GLY A 35 36.81 26.70 36.71
N PHE A 36 38.11 26.94 36.50
CA PHE A 36 38.60 27.87 35.48
C PHE A 36 39.71 27.23 34.63
N GLY A 37 39.63 27.44 33.33
CA GLY A 37 40.65 27.06 32.37
C GLY A 37 40.76 28.12 31.28
N SER A 38 41.96 28.31 30.76
CA SER A 38 42.26 29.30 29.74
C SER A 38 42.83 28.64 28.48
N PHE A 39 42.55 29.23 27.33
CA PHE A 39 43.05 28.78 26.03
C PHE A 39 43.39 29.95 25.14
N VAL A 40 44.26 29.68 24.18
CA VAL A 40 44.67 30.61 23.12
C VAL A 40 44.75 29.78 21.85
N ASP A 41 45.96 29.41 21.40
CA ASP A 41 46.15 28.49 20.27
C ASP A 41 47.47 27.71 20.34
N LYS A 42 47.71 26.83 19.38
CA LYS A 42 48.94 26.04 19.24
C LYS A 42 50.13 26.97 18.99
N ASN A 43 51.15 26.85 19.84
CA ASN A 43 52.37 27.67 19.74
C ASN A 43 53.31 27.21 18.61
N VAL A 44 52.88 27.35 17.36
CA VAL A 44 53.65 27.01 16.16
C VAL A 44 53.29 27.93 15.00
N LEU A 45 54.25 28.23 14.12
CA LEU A 45 53.98 28.96 12.89
C LEU A 45 53.02 28.13 12.00
N PRO A 46 52.01 28.72 11.34
CA PRO A 46 51.75 30.16 11.20
C PRO A 46 50.74 30.76 12.20
N PHE A 47 50.26 30.00 13.19
CA PHE A 47 49.23 30.47 14.16
C PHE A 47 49.77 31.56 15.11
N VAL A 48 51.07 31.50 15.42
CA VAL A 48 51.78 32.56 16.13
C VAL A 48 52.74 33.31 15.21
N GLU A 49 53.05 34.57 15.51
CA GLU A 49 54.13 35.29 14.81
C GLU A 49 55.50 34.71 15.20
N ARG A 50 55.65 34.34 16.47
CA ARG A 50 56.88 33.80 17.07
C ARG A 50 56.54 32.76 18.12
N ILE A 51 57.37 31.72 18.22
CA ILE A 51 57.21 30.61 19.20
C ILE A 51 57.75 30.96 20.60
N THR A 52 58.36 32.14 20.75
CA THR A 52 58.87 32.68 22.01
C THR A 52 57.81 33.57 22.68
N GLU A 53 58.16 34.24 23.79
CA GLU A 53 57.27 35.25 24.37
C GLU A 53 56.89 36.32 23.35
N SER A 54 55.59 36.55 23.22
CA SER A 54 55.00 37.63 22.44
C SER A 54 54.49 38.69 23.41
N CYS A 55 54.83 39.95 23.13
CA CYS A 55 54.49 41.08 23.99
C CYS A 55 53.40 41.92 23.34
N GLY A 56 52.28 42.10 24.04
CA GLY A 56 51.34 43.15 23.69
C GLY A 56 51.89 44.53 24.05
N GLY A 57 51.30 45.58 23.51
CA GLY A 57 51.52 46.93 24.04
C GLY A 57 51.05 47.04 25.50
N PRO A 58 51.47 48.07 26.26
CA PRO A 58 50.95 48.31 27.61
C PRO A 58 49.41 48.40 27.57
N PRO A 59 48.64 47.73 28.47
CA PRO A 59 49.03 47.04 29.71
C PRO A 59 49.32 45.53 29.58
N ILE A 60 49.40 44.99 28.37
CA ILE A 60 49.53 43.55 28.12
C ILE A 60 51.00 43.16 28.19
N GLY A 61 51.38 42.39 29.22
CA GLY A 61 52.75 41.87 29.37
C GLY A 61 53.13 40.83 28.32
N CYS A 62 54.37 40.36 28.37
CA CYS A 62 54.84 39.28 27.49
C CYS A 62 54.40 37.91 28.03
N ALA A 63 53.92 37.05 27.13
CA ALA A 63 53.56 35.67 27.44
C ALA A 63 53.82 34.75 26.24
N ILE A 64 54.12 33.48 26.51
CA ILE A 64 54.21 32.44 25.49
C ILE A 64 52.80 31.92 25.22
N THR A 65 52.46 31.78 23.95
CA THR A 65 51.19 31.19 23.50
C THR A 65 51.09 29.72 23.91
N TYR A 66 49.89 29.28 24.25
CA TYR A 66 49.60 27.90 24.63
C TYR A 66 48.19 27.52 24.19
N SER A 67 47.99 26.25 23.84
CA SER A 67 46.67 25.79 23.38
C SER A 67 45.68 25.76 24.53
N PHE A 68 45.94 25.01 25.61
CA PHE A 68 45.07 24.94 26.77
C PHE A 68 45.84 24.79 28.09
N GLN A 69 45.38 25.48 29.12
CA GLN A 69 45.83 25.35 30.49
C GLN A 69 44.64 25.30 31.44
N HIS A 70 44.55 24.22 32.21
CA HIS A 70 43.62 24.14 33.32
C HIS A 70 44.20 24.90 34.53
N LYS A 71 43.45 25.87 35.05
CA LYS A 71 43.95 26.84 36.03
C LYS A 71 43.42 26.59 37.44
N LEU A 72 42.16 26.16 37.55
CA LEU A 72 41.48 25.94 38.81
C LEU A 72 40.53 24.75 38.70
N SER A 73 40.83 23.68 39.42
CA SER A 73 39.91 22.55 39.60
C SER A 73 38.62 22.97 40.29
N MET A 74 37.54 22.25 40.01
CA MET A 74 36.21 22.53 40.54
C MET A 74 36.22 22.72 42.06
N THR A 75 35.83 23.91 42.52
CA THR A 75 35.84 24.34 43.92
C THR A 75 34.55 25.08 44.27
N ASP A 76 34.19 25.13 45.55
CA ASP A 76 33.11 25.96 46.09
C ASP A 76 33.59 27.37 46.50
N ASP A 77 34.91 27.58 46.51
CA ASP A 77 35.58 28.85 46.78
C ASP A 77 35.53 29.80 45.57
N VAL A 78 34.59 30.75 45.65
CA VAL A 78 34.35 31.78 44.64
C VAL A 78 35.49 32.80 44.57
N THR A 79 36.08 33.13 45.71
CA THR A 79 37.18 34.09 45.79
C THR A 79 38.39 33.55 45.05
N LYS A 80 38.71 32.26 45.24
CA LYS A 80 39.78 31.60 44.50
C LYS A 80 39.54 31.57 42.99
N PHE A 81 38.30 31.41 42.54
CA PHE A 81 37.94 31.54 41.12
C PHE A 81 38.21 32.95 40.60
N ALA A 82 37.70 33.98 41.30
CA ALA A 82 37.89 35.38 40.91
C ALA A 82 39.38 35.77 40.85
N GLU A 83 40.15 35.38 41.86
CA GLU A 83 41.60 35.59 41.91
C GLU A 83 42.33 34.89 40.76
N THR A 84 41.98 33.63 40.48
CA THR A 84 42.62 32.86 39.40
C THR A 84 42.30 33.47 38.03
N ALA A 85 41.03 33.80 37.76
CA ALA A 85 40.62 34.44 36.51
C ALA A 85 41.28 35.81 36.34
N ASN A 86 41.36 36.61 37.41
CA ASN A 86 42.00 37.92 37.38
C ASN A 86 43.52 37.82 37.12
N SER A 87 44.20 36.91 37.80
CA SER A 87 45.65 36.68 37.65
C SER A 87 46.06 36.07 36.31
N THR A 88 45.12 35.48 35.57
CA THR A 88 45.41 34.87 34.27
C THR A 88 45.76 35.95 33.27
N LYS A 89 46.97 35.84 32.70
CA LYS A 89 47.51 36.82 31.77
C LYS A 89 46.84 36.68 30.39
N ILE A 90 46.60 37.84 29.76
CA ILE A 90 46.24 37.92 28.35
C ILE A 90 47.49 37.63 27.51
N VAL A 91 47.29 36.91 26.41
CA VAL A 91 48.35 36.46 25.51
C VAL A 91 48.10 37.03 24.12
N TRP A 92 49.17 37.29 23.39
CA TRP A 92 49.11 37.84 22.05
C TRP A 92 49.12 36.73 20.99
N THR A 93 48.19 36.79 20.03
CA THR A 93 48.05 35.88 18.88
C THR A 93 48.19 36.62 17.57
N TYR A 94 48.56 35.89 16.50
CA TYR A 94 48.78 36.49 15.18
C TYR A 94 47.58 36.31 14.25
N ASP A 95 47.06 35.08 14.14
CA ASP A 95 45.85 34.84 13.39
C ASP A 95 44.58 35.00 14.24
N GLU A 96 43.44 35.09 13.56
CA GLU A 96 42.17 35.35 14.21
C GLU A 96 41.51 34.09 14.80
N PRO A 97 41.48 32.92 14.13
CA PRO A 97 40.89 31.72 14.73
C PRO A 97 41.74 31.19 15.88
N GLU A 98 41.09 30.69 16.92
CA GLU A 98 41.75 30.26 18.15
C GLU A 98 41.56 28.74 18.39
N GLY A 99 42.45 28.15 19.19
CA GLY A 99 42.52 26.71 19.45
C GLY A 99 41.54 26.18 20.50
N GLY A 100 40.42 26.85 20.73
CA GLY A 100 39.52 26.54 21.85
C GLY A 100 38.88 25.14 21.81
N PHE A 101 38.86 24.47 20.67
CA PHE A 101 38.35 23.09 20.57
C PHE A 101 39.30 22.07 21.21
N ASP A 102 40.62 22.31 21.26
CA ASP A 102 41.54 21.52 22.09
C ASP A 102 41.16 21.64 23.57
N ALA A 103 40.90 22.88 24.01
CA ALA A 103 40.52 23.18 25.39
C ALA A 103 39.19 22.52 25.80
N LEU A 104 38.18 22.61 24.94
CA LEU A 104 36.90 21.92 25.15
C LEU A 104 37.11 20.42 25.29
N LEU A 105 37.85 19.80 24.38
CA LEU A 105 38.10 18.37 24.44
C LEU A 105 38.76 17.97 25.75
N GLN A 106 39.87 18.62 26.12
CA GLN A 106 40.60 18.30 27.35
C GLN A 106 39.72 18.52 28.59
N ALA A 107 38.92 19.59 28.63
CA ALA A 107 37.99 19.86 29.74
C ALA A 107 36.87 18.80 29.86
N MET A 108 36.47 18.15 28.77
CA MET A 108 35.45 17.10 28.79
C MET A 108 35.99 15.73 29.22
N VAL A 109 37.26 15.42 28.91
CA VAL A 109 37.82 14.07 29.10
C VAL A 109 38.72 13.94 30.33
N CYS A 110 39.32 15.03 30.83
CA CYS A 110 40.21 15.02 31.99
C CYS A 110 39.42 15.13 33.32
N HIS A 111 38.60 14.12 33.63
CA HIS A 111 37.68 14.14 34.78
C HIS A 111 38.35 14.49 36.10
N ASP A 112 39.46 13.84 36.42
CA ASP A 112 40.13 13.96 37.72
C ASP A 112 40.83 15.33 37.88
N GLN A 113 41.55 15.80 36.85
CA GLN A 113 42.26 17.08 36.89
C GLN A 113 41.27 18.26 36.95
N ILE A 114 40.22 18.22 36.12
CA ILE A 114 39.17 19.24 36.14
C ILE A 114 38.41 19.19 37.46
N GLY A 115 38.19 18.00 38.02
CA GLY A 115 37.48 17.79 39.28
C GLY A 115 35.97 17.68 39.09
N TRP A 116 35.52 17.11 37.97
CA TRP A 116 34.09 16.89 37.73
C TRP A 116 33.51 16.01 38.83
N SER A 117 32.40 16.45 39.45
CA SER A 117 31.74 15.61 40.43
C SER A 117 31.09 14.40 39.73
N PRO A 118 31.11 13.20 40.35
CA PRO A 118 30.54 12.01 39.73
C PRO A 118 29.04 12.17 39.45
N ARG A 119 28.31 12.77 40.41
CA ARG A 119 26.86 12.98 40.38
C ARG A 119 26.52 14.48 40.31
N SER A 120 26.69 15.08 39.13
CA SER A 120 26.36 16.50 38.93
C SER A 120 26.02 16.79 37.48
N ARG A 121 25.15 17.78 37.24
CA ARG A 121 25.01 18.39 35.91
C ARG A 121 26.30 19.13 35.58
N ARG A 122 26.93 18.80 34.46
CA ARG A 122 28.20 19.38 34.04
C ARG A 122 27.95 20.42 32.96
N LEU A 123 28.39 21.65 33.20
CA LEU A 123 28.24 22.77 32.28
C LEU A 123 29.61 23.35 31.98
N ILE A 124 29.95 23.49 30.70
CA ILE A 124 31.13 24.24 30.27
C ILE A 124 30.66 25.51 29.59
N VAL A 125 31.10 26.65 30.12
CA VAL A 125 30.89 27.95 29.50
C VAL A 125 32.13 28.27 28.66
N PHE A 126 31.96 28.18 27.34
CA PHE A 126 32.99 28.47 26.37
C PHE A 126 32.88 29.94 25.95
N VAL A 127 33.88 30.74 26.33
CA VAL A 127 33.89 32.20 26.16
C VAL A 127 34.97 32.59 25.17
N THR A 128 34.60 33.23 24.05
CA THR A 128 35.54 33.73 23.01
C THR A 128 34.87 34.77 22.11
N ASP A 129 35.65 35.65 21.51
CA ASP A 129 35.22 36.56 20.46
C ASP A 129 35.70 36.17 19.05
N ALA A 130 36.35 35.00 18.94
CA ALA A 130 37.01 34.50 17.74
C ALA A 130 36.37 33.21 17.19
N HIS A 131 36.67 32.91 15.92
CA HIS A 131 36.34 31.64 15.31
C HIS A 131 37.20 30.51 15.91
N ALA A 132 36.72 29.27 15.91
CA ALA A 132 37.51 28.14 16.37
C ALA A 132 38.26 27.46 15.21
N HIS A 133 39.51 27.08 15.44
CA HIS A 133 40.18 26.11 14.58
C HIS A 133 39.53 24.73 14.66
N LEU A 134 39.41 24.07 13.51
CA LEU A 134 38.81 22.75 13.36
C LEU A 134 39.82 21.73 12.83
N ALA A 135 39.51 20.44 12.98
CA ALA A 135 40.29 19.35 12.41
C ALA A 135 40.64 19.61 10.93
N GLY A 136 41.91 19.40 10.59
CA GLY A 136 42.53 19.70 9.31
C GLY A 136 43.29 21.03 9.29
N ASN A 137 42.99 21.98 10.20
CA ASN A 137 43.69 23.27 10.26
C ASN A 137 45.13 23.12 10.77
N GLY A 138 45.40 22.18 11.68
CA GLY A 138 46.75 21.93 12.21
C GLY A 138 47.78 21.57 11.13
N ARG A 139 47.32 21.10 9.96
CA ARG A 139 48.16 20.83 8.79
C ARG A 139 48.99 22.05 8.37
N LEU A 140 48.49 23.27 8.56
CA LEU A 140 49.21 24.51 8.25
C LEU A 140 50.48 24.66 9.12
N GLY A 141 50.42 24.20 10.38
CA GLY A 141 51.56 24.17 11.29
C GLY A 141 52.35 22.85 11.26
N GLY A 142 52.15 22.00 10.26
CA GLY A 142 52.82 20.70 10.14
C GLY A 142 52.26 19.59 11.05
N ILE A 143 51.11 19.82 11.68
CA ILE A 143 50.49 18.90 12.63
C ILE A 143 49.42 18.09 11.89
N VAL A 144 49.71 16.82 11.61
CA VAL A 144 48.87 15.98 10.72
C VAL A 144 48.27 14.76 11.41
N LYS A 145 48.67 14.47 12.66
CA LYS A 145 48.11 13.35 13.43
C LYS A 145 46.73 13.77 13.96
N PRO A 146 45.65 13.04 13.68
CA PRO A 146 44.34 13.35 14.23
C PRO A 146 44.33 13.33 15.76
N ASN A 147 43.46 14.14 16.37
CA ASN A 147 43.21 14.11 17.80
C ASN A 147 42.69 12.74 18.25
N ASP A 148 43.22 12.19 19.34
CA ASP A 148 42.86 10.85 19.81
C ASP A 148 41.66 10.80 20.77
N GLY A 149 41.18 11.95 21.25
CA GLY A 149 40.04 12.03 22.17
C GLY A 149 40.35 11.64 23.62
N PHE A 150 41.64 11.55 24.01
CA PHE A 150 42.05 11.23 25.37
C PHE A 150 42.55 12.45 26.15
N CYS A 151 42.64 12.28 27.48
CA CYS A 151 43.19 13.30 28.38
C CYS A 151 44.72 13.32 28.30
N HIS A 152 45.28 14.52 28.09
CA HIS A 152 46.72 14.77 27.95
C HIS A 152 47.18 16.00 28.74
N LEU A 153 46.50 16.32 29.85
CA LEU A 153 46.97 17.35 30.77
C LEU A 153 48.19 16.86 31.57
N ASP A 154 49.17 17.75 31.77
CA ASP A 154 50.27 17.49 32.69
C ASP A 154 49.79 17.48 34.15
N PRO A 155 50.16 16.48 34.97
CA PRO A 155 49.69 16.42 36.34
C PRO A 155 50.37 17.47 37.23
N ASN A 156 51.52 18.02 36.80
CA ASN A 156 52.31 18.97 37.57
C ASN A 156 51.90 20.42 37.29
N ASP A 157 51.68 20.77 36.02
CA ASP A 157 51.40 22.16 35.62
C ASP A 157 50.02 22.36 34.95
N ASN A 158 49.25 21.28 34.77
CA ASN A 158 47.91 21.30 34.18
C ASN A 158 47.85 21.90 32.75
N THR A 159 48.96 21.86 32.02
CA THR A 159 49.02 22.26 30.62
C THR A 159 48.73 21.09 29.68
N TYR A 160 48.12 21.37 28.52
CA TYR A 160 47.94 20.35 27.48
C TYR A 160 49.28 20.02 26.82
N ARG A 161 49.66 18.73 26.83
CA ARG A 161 51.00 18.27 26.41
C ARG A 161 51.14 17.80 24.97
N GLU A 162 50.02 17.53 24.30
CA GLU A 162 50.01 17.09 22.90
C GLU A 162 49.64 18.17 21.85
N PRO A 163 49.70 19.51 22.11
CA PRO A 163 49.16 20.50 21.19
C PRO A 163 49.91 20.57 19.87
N LEU A 164 51.21 20.22 19.85
CA LEU A 164 52.04 20.19 18.65
C LEU A 164 52.12 18.81 17.99
N ASN A 165 51.61 17.78 18.66
CA ASN A 165 51.62 16.41 18.16
C ASN A 165 50.28 16.02 17.54
N GLN A 166 49.18 16.63 17.97
CA GLN A 166 47.82 16.30 17.55
C GLN A 166 47.11 17.51 16.96
N ASP A 167 46.41 17.29 15.86
CA ASP A 167 45.53 18.27 15.21
C ASP A 167 44.36 18.64 16.15
N TYR A 168 43.66 19.72 15.82
CA TYR A 168 42.43 20.11 16.52
C TYR A 168 41.38 19.01 16.38
N PRO A 169 40.48 18.85 17.36
CA PRO A 169 39.42 17.87 17.25
C PRO A 169 38.34 18.31 16.25
N SER A 170 37.72 17.32 15.63
CA SER A 170 36.58 17.55 14.74
C SER A 170 35.31 17.90 15.53
N LEU A 171 34.37 18.58 14.89
CA LEU A 171 33.06 18.85 15.48
C LEU A 171 32.31 17.57 15.89
N GLY A 172 32.50 16.49 15.12
CA GLY A 172 31.96 15.17 15.45
C GLY A 172 32.56 14.57 16.73
N GLN A 173 33.87 14.74 16.95
CA GLN A 173 34.53 14.33 18.20
C GLN A 173 34.02 15.14 19.39
N ILE A 174 33.87 16.46 19.25
CA ILE A 174 33.30 17.31 20.31
C ILE A 174 31.87 16.87 20.64
N SER A 175 31.02 16.65 19.64
CA SER A 175 29.64 16.18 19.84
C SER A 175 29.59 14.80 20.54
N HIS A 176 30.42 13.85 20.09
CA HIS A 176 30.52 12.54 20.70
C HIS A 176 30.99 12.60 22.15
N LEU A 177 32.04 13.35 22.45
CA LEU A 177 32.62 13.47 23.79
C LEU A 177 31.72 14.25 24.75
N ALA A 178 31.03 15.29 24.27
CA ALA A 178 30.04 16.01 25.07
C ALA A 178 28.93 15.07 25.53
N LYS A 179 28.38 14.26 24.60
CA LYS A 179 27.37 13.25 24.92
C LYS A 179 27.92 12.16 25.86
N LYS A 180 29.10 11.60 25.54
CA LYS A 180 29.71 10.51 26.32
C LYS A 180 30.02 10.91 27.76
N ASN A 181 30.35 12.18 28.00
CA ASN A 181 30.75 12.68 29.32
C ASN A 181 29.66 13.51 30.02
N ASP A 182 28.44 13.51 29.49
CA ASP A 182 27.27 14.22 30.04
C ASP A 182 27.51 15.73 30.23
N ILE A 183 28.17 16.36 29.24
CA ILE A 183 28.57 17.77 29.26
C ILE A 183 27.56 18.60 28.47
N ASN A 184 27.05 19.68 29.10
CA ASN A 184 26.27 20.70 28.43
C ASN A 184 27.18 21.89 28.07
N LEU A 185 27.19 22.29 26.79
CA LEU A 185 28.07 23.33 26.28
C LEU A 185 27.33 24.67 26.08
N ILE A 186 27.81 25.73 26.70
CA ILE A 186 27.30 27.09 26.51
C ILE A 186 28.36 27.89 25.76
N PHE A 187 28.12 28.18 24.48
CA PHE A 187 28.94 29.08 23.69
C PHE A 187 28.54 30.52 23.99
N ALA A 188 29.27 31.18 24.88
CA ALA A 188 29.15 32.61 25.15
C ALA A 188 30.12 33.36 24.23
N VAL A 189 29.61 33.89 23.13
CA VAL A 189 30.46 34.44 22.07
C VAL A 189 30.01 35.82 21.62
N THR A 190 30.89 36.63 21.02
CA THR A 190 30.50 37.94 20.49
C THR A 190 29.61 37.80 19.25
N ASP A 191 28.88 38.87 18.92
CA ASP A 191 27.93 38.88 17.79
C ASP A 191 28.61 38.57 16.45
N LYS A 192 29.89 38.97 16.29
CA LYS A 192 30.70 38.72 15.09
C LYS A 192 30.77 37.24 14.73
N VAL A 193 30.99 36.37 15.72
CA VAL A 193 31.25 34.94 15.49
C VAL A 193 30.05 34.05 15.82
N ALA A 194 29.01 34.62 16.45
CA ALA A 194 27.77 33.92 16.81
C ALA A 194 27.16 33.08 15.67
N PRO A 195 27.14 33.50 14.39
CA PRO A 195 26.63 32.67 13.30
C PRO A 195 27.33 31.30 13.19
N SER A 196 28.66 31.25 13.32
CA SER A 196 29.42 29.99 13.24
C SER A 196 29.09 29.06 14.40
N TYR A 197 29.01 29.58 15.62
CA TYR A 197 28.68 28.78 16.81
C TYR A 197 27.23 28.30 16.80
N ARG A 198 26.30 29.03 16.18
CA ARG A 198 24.93 28.54 15.93
C ARG A 198 24.89 27.35 14.98
N GLU A 199 25.80 27.27 14.01
CA GLU A 199 25.94 26.06 13.19
C GLU A 199 26.51 24.89 13.99
N PHE A 200 27.49 25.14 14.88
CA PHE A 200 28.00 24.11 15.79
C PHE A 200 26.92 23.57 16.73
N GLN A 201 26.05 24.46 17.22
CA GLN A 201 24.92 24.10 18.09
C GLN A 201 23.99 23.05 17.46
N LYS A 202 23.81 23.09 16.13
CA LYS A 202 22.96 22.11 15.41
C LYS A 202 23.53 20.69 15.44
N VAL A 203 24.85 20.55 15.60
CA VAL A 203 25.56 19.27 15.58
C VAL A 203 25.85 18.76 16.99
N ILE A 204 26.11 19.67 17.93
CA ILE A 204 26.43 19.35 19.32
C ILE A 204 25.13 19.35 20.14
N SER A 205 24.60 18.16 20.41
CA SER A 205 23.44 17.99 21.28
C SER A 205 23.74 18.50 22.70
N GLY A 206 22.76 19.15 23.35
CA GLY A 206 22.95 19.73 24.69
C GLY A 206 23.80 21.00 24.72
N SER A 207 23.91 21.70 23.58
CA SER A 207 24.59 22.99 23.50
C SER A 207 23.65 24.18 23.28
N SER A 208 24.09 25.37 23.69
CA SER A 208 23.37 26.63 23.52
C SER A 208 24.34 27.76 23.17
N VAL A 209 23.91 28.72 22.37
CA VAL A 209 24.69 29.92 22.06
C VAL A 209 24.05 31.15 22.71
N GLY A 210 24.86 31.98 23.37
CA GLY A 210 24.47 33.31 23.81
C GLY A 210 25.48 34.36 23.38
N ILE A 211 24.96 35.53 22.99
CA ILE A 211 25.76 36.63 22.47
C ILE A 211 26.27 37.46 23.66
N LEU A 212 27.58 37.57 23.87
CA LEU A 212 28.17 38.44 24.90
C LEU A 212 27.85 39.92 24.60
N SER A 213 27.24 40.61 25.58
CA SER A 213 27.09 42.07 25.55
C SER A 213 28.43 42.75 25.86
N SER A 214 28.56 44.03 25.53
CA SER A 214 29.79 44.82 25.74
C SER A 214 30.23 44.93 27.21
N ASP A 215 29.31 44.73 28.16
CA ASP A 215 29.55 44.70 29.60
C ASP A 215 29.55 43.27 30.18
N SER A 216 29.36 42.28 29.31
CA SER A 216 29.19 40.85 29.57
C SER A 216 28.10 40.49 30.60
N GLU A 217 27.24 41.43 31.02
CA GLU A 217 26.25 41.24 32.11
C GLU A 217 25.22 40.17 31.76
N ASN A 218 24.98 39.97 30.46
CA ASN A 218 24.05 38.97 29.97
C ASN A 218 24.54 37.53 30.17
N ILE A 219 25.84 37.31 30.45
CA ILE A 219 26.40 35.96 30.65
C ILE A 219 25.78 35.26 31.87
N VAL A 220 25.47 36.02 32.92
CA VAL A 220 24.84 35.49 34.13
C VAL A 220 23.45 34.96 33.81
N ASN A 221 22.66 35.75 33.07
CA ASN A 221 21.33 35.34 32.62
C ASN A 221 21.41 34.14 31.67
N LEU A 222 22.37 34.13 30.74
CA LEU A 222 22.57 33.01 29.82
C LEU A 222 22.85 31.70 30.57
N ILE A 223 23.80 31.70 31.51
CA ILE A 223 24.14 30.50 32.28
C ILE A 223 22.95 30.05 33.13
N ARG A 224 22.27 30.99 33.79
CA ARG A 224 21.08 30.72 34.60
C ARG A 224 19.96 30.10 33.75
N ASP A 225 19.67 30.68 32.61
CA ASP A 225 18.54 30.28 31.77
C ASP A 225 18.84 28.96 31.03
N SER A 226 20.10 28.74 30.60
CA SER A 226 20.57 27.45 30.10
C SER A 226 20.48 26.38 31.19
N TYR A 227 20.95 26.66 32.42
CA TYR A 227 20.81 25.71 33.52
C TYR A 227 19.34 25.39 33.82
N LYS A 228 18.47 26.41 33.85
CA LYS A 228 17.03 26.22 34.01
C LYS A 228 16.48 25.30 32.93
N ASN A 229 16.72 25.59 31.65
CA ASN A 229 16.22 24.80 30.54
C ASN A 229 16.64 23.31 30.61
N ILE A 230 17.91 23.06 30.96
CA ILE A 230 18.42 21.70 31.20
C ILE A 230 17.71 21.09 32.42
N SER A 231 17.52 21.85 33.50
CA SER A 231 16.84 21.38 34.72
C SER A 231 15.36 21.09 34.54
N THR A 232 14.72 21.76 33.59
CA THR A 232 13.30 21.62 33.26
C THR A 232 13.03 20.63 32.13
N SER A 233 14.03 19.83 31.73
CA SER A 233 13.85 18.81 30.71
C SER A 233 14.50 17.48 31.11
N VAL A 234 13.89 16.39 30.66
CA VAL A 234 14.38 15.02 30.84
C VAL A 234 14.19 14.29 29.53
N GLU A 235 15.29 13.82 28.93
CA GLU A 235 15.29 12.94 27.75
C GLU A 235 15.91 11.59 28.12
N MET A 236 15.26 10.49 27.74
CA MET A 236 15.76 9.13 27.96
C MET A 236 16.56 8.62 26.77
N THR A 237 17.62 7.86 27.06
CA THR A 237 18.45 7.17 26.07
C THR A 237 18.75 5.74 26.51
N ASP A 238 19.06 4.88 25.54
CA ASP A 238 19.44 3.48 25.79
C ASP A 238 20.61 3.01 24.90
N THR A 239 21.18 1.86 25.29
CA THR A 239 22.27 1.17 24.58
C THR A 239 21.79 -0.07 23.83
N ALA A 240 20.49 -0.17 23.47
CA ALA A 240 19.97 -1.37 22.82
C ALA A 240 20.66 -1.62 21.46
N GLY A 241 21.01 -2.88 21.20
CA GLY A 241 21.61 -3.31 19.94
C GLY A 241 20.57 -3.43 18.82
N ALA A 242 21.04 -3.72 17.60
CA ALA A 242 20.17 -3.84 16.43
C ALA A 242 19.07 -4.90 16.58
N SER A 243 19.31 -5.97 17.37
CA SER A 243 18.37 -7.07 17.58
C SER A 243 17.20 -6.74 18.50
N VAL A 244 17.19 -5.55 19.13
CA VAL A 244 16.20 -5.15 20.12
C VAL A 244 15.69 -3.75 19.79
N ARG A 245 14.37 -3.60 19.76
CA ARG A 245 13.71 -2.32 19.59
C ARG A 245 13.19 -1.82 20.94
N VAL A 246 13.59 -0.60 21.29
CA VAL A 246 13.12 0.12 22.48
C VAL A 246 12.19 1.26 22.05
N ARG A 247 11.04 1.37 22.71
CA ARG A 247 10.12 2.52 22.57
C ARG A 247 9.76 3.09 23.93
N TYR A 248 9.63 4.40 23.99
CA TYR A 248 9.32 5.14 25.21
C TYR A 248 7.94 5.76 25.12
N TYR A 249 7.17 5.60 26.19
CA TYR A 249 5.84 6.17 26.32
C TYR A 249 5.77 6.99 27.61
N THR A 250 5.38 8.26 27.50
CA THR A 250 5.29 9.16 28.66
C THR A 250 4.16 10.17 28.45
N ALA A 251 3.58 10.63 29.56
CA ALA A 251 2.65 11.76 29.54
C ALA A 251 3.36 13.10 29.79
N CYS A 252 4.63 13.09 30.22
CA CYS A 252 5.37 14.24 30.75
C CYS A 252 4.65 14.93 31.92
N LYS A 253 3.63 15.74 31.62
CA LYS A 253 2.68 16.33 32.56
C LYS A 253 1.25 16.00 32.13
N GLY A 254 0.43 15.55 33.09
CA GLY A 254 -0.96 15.16 32.85
C GLY A 254 -1.15 13.65 32.67
N THR A 255 -2.25 13.26 32.03
CA THR A 255 -2.68 11.84 31.95
C THR A 255 -2.56 11.23 30.56
N LEU A 256 -2.29 12.03 29.52
CA LEU A 256 -2.25 11.54 28.14
C LEU A 256 -0.86 10.98 27.82
N VAL A 257 -0.75 9.66 27.81
CA VAL A 257 0.50 8.96 27.45
C VAL A 257 0.67 8.95 25.93
N GLN A 258 1.84 9.39 25.44
CA GLN A 258 2.22 9.39 24.03
C GLN A 258 3.58 8.72 23.85
N GLU A 259 3.86 8.23 22.63
CA GLU A 259 5.19 7.75 22.28
C GLU A 259 6.16 8.93 22.23
N ASN A 260 6.93 9.09 23.29
CA ASN A 260 7.86 10.19 23.46
C ASN A 260 8.93 9.78 24.49
N ARG A 261 10.17 10.15 24.24
CA ARG A 261 11.31 9.92 25.14
C ARG A 261 11.80 11.19 25.84
N LYS A 262 11.22 12.36 25.51
CA LYS A 262 11.64 13.66 26.02
C LYS A 262 10.47 14.44 26.60
N CYS A 263 10.68 14.97 27.80
CA CYS A 263 9.76 15.88 28.47
C CYS A 263 10.42 17.23 28.71
N ASP A 264 9.76 18.30 28.26
CA ASP A 264 10.20 19.69 28.43
C ASP A 264 9.26 20.42 29.41
N HIS A 265 9.68 21.59 29.91
CA HIS A 265 8.91 22.46 30.81
C HIS A 265 8.51 21.81 32.16
N LEU A 266 9.38 20.95 32.68
CA LEU A 266 9.30 20.38 34.02
C LEU A 266 9.72 21.40 35.08
N GLU A 267 9.18 21.29 36.28
CA GLU A 267 9.60 22.05 37.45
C GLU A 267 10.47 21.18 38.36
N ILE A 268 11.34 21.81 39.16
CA ILE A 268 12.20 21.07 40.09
C ILE A 268 11.29 20.37 41.13
N GLY A 269 11.37 19.05 41.18
CA GLY A 269 10.54 18.21 42.05
C GLY A 269 9.43 17.46 41.31
N ASP A 270 9.17 17.76 40.04
CA ASP A 270 8.27 16.98 39.20
C ASP A 270 8.78 15.55 39.01
N VAL A 271 7.86 14.60 39.02
CA VAL A 271 8.14 13.17 38.76
C VAL A 271 7.54 12.79 37.42
N VAL A 272 8.39 12.33 36.50
CA VAL A 272 7.98 11.85 35.18
C VAL A 272 8.17 10.33 35.11
N ASN A 273 7.12 9.63 34.70
CA ASN A 273 7.15 8.18 34.51
C ASN A 273 7.29 7.85 33.02
N PHE A 274 8.29 7.04 32.68
CA PHE A 274 8.46 6.50 31.33
C PHE A 274 8.09 5.02 31.34
N ASN A 275 7.10 4.66 30.51
CA ASN A 275 6.78 3.27 30.20
C ASN A 275 7.65 2.85 29.00
N VAL A 276 8.54 1.90 29.21
CA VAL A 276 9.47 1.42 28.18
C VAL A 276 8.97 0.09 27.63
N SER A 277 8.73 0.06 26.32
CA SER A 277 8.41 -1.18 25.59
C SER A 277 9.68 -1.72 24.96
N ILE A 278 9.94 -3.01 25.16
CA ILE A 278 11.15 -3.70 24.71
C ILE A 278 10.71 -4.89 23.86
N GLU A 279 11.15 -4.92 22.62
CA GLU A 279 10.76 -5.90 21.61
C GLU A 279 12.01 -6.54 21.01
N ALA A 280 12.16 -7.86 21.12
CA ALA A 280 13.19 -8.59 20.38
C ALA A 280 12.74 -8.75 18.92
N ILE A 281 13.49 -8.19 17.97
CA ILE A 281 13.10 -8.17 16.55
C ILE A 281 13.70 -9.33 15.75
N GLU A 282 14.75 -9.95 16.27
CA GLU A 282 15.41 -11.11 15.66
C GLU A 282 15.87 -12.08 16.75
N CYS A 283 16.08 -13.33 16.36
CA CYS A 283 16.79 -14.30 17.16
C CYS A 283 18.22 -14.48 16.62
N PRO A 284 19.26 -13.91 17.27
CA PRO A 284 20.64 -14.11 16.86
C PRO A 284 21.04 -15.59 16.94
N THR A 285 21.77 -16.10 15.94
CA THR A 285 22.35 -17.45 15.99
C THR A 285 23.49 -17.57 17.01
N ASN A 286 24.20 -16.47 17.25
CA ASN A 286 25.25 -16.38 18.26
C ASN A 286 24.62 -16.23 19.66
N ILE A 287 24.85 -17.22 20.53
CA ILE A 287 24.33 -17.26 21.91
C ILE A 287 24.74 -16.01 22.72
N SER A 288 25.95 -15.50 22.53
CA SER A 288 26.41 -14.29 23.24
C SER A 288 25.63 -13.04 22.83
N ALA A 289 25.05 -13.00 21.62
CA ALA A 289 24.20 -11.90 21.17
C ALA A 289 22.75 -12.03 21.64
N ARG A 290 22.33 -13.22 22.11
CA ARG A 290 21.03 -13.43 22.76
C ARG A 290 20.98 -12.90 24.18
N ASN A 291 22.14 -12.82 24.85
CA ASN A 291 22.28 -12.23 26.18
C ASN A 291 22.79 -10.80 26.05
N GLN A 292 21.93 -9.83 26.33
CA GLN A 292 22.25 -8.40 26.19
C GLN A 292 22.11 -7.68 27.53
N ILE A 293 23.01 -6.73 27.75
CA ILE A 293 22.91 -5.77 28.85
C ILE A 293 22.53 -4.44 28.24
N ILE A 294 21.28 -4.02 28.47
CA ILE A 294 20.75 -2.75 27.97
C ILE A 294 20.72 -1.76 29.12
N GLN A 295 21.39 -0.63 28.94
CA GLN A 295 21.43 0.46 29.91
C GLN A 295 20.47 1.55 29.45
N PHE A 296 19.61 2.00 30.35
CA PHE A 296 18.68 3.12 30.16
C PHE A 296 19.08 4.24 31.09
N GLN A 297 19.23 5.45 30.56
CA GLN A 297 19.64 6.61 31.36
C GLN A 297 19.03 7.92 30.84
N PRO A 298 18.71 8.86 31.74
CA PRO A 298 18.43 10.23 31.36
C PRO A 298 19.69 10.90 30.81
N VAL A 299 19.55 11.69 29.75
CA VAL A 299 20.66 12.50 29.21
C VAL A 299 21.16 13.49 30.26
N GLY A 300 22.47 13.54 30.49
CA GLY A 300 23.05 14.51 31.43
C GLY A 300 23.00 14.09 32.90
N VAL A 301 22.58 12.85 33.19
CA VAL A 301 22.54 12.26 34.53
C VAL A 301 23.23 10.90 34.49
N ASN A 302 24.03 10.61 35.51
CA ASN A 302 24.85 9.39 35.57
C ASN A 302 24.15 8.20 36.24
N GLU A 303 22.85 8.31 36.52
CA GLU A 303 22.04 7.21 37.05
C GLU A 303 21.57 6.33 35.89
N VAL A 304 21.83 5.03 36.03
CA VAL A 304 21.58 4.05 34.97
C VAL A 304 20.67 2.95 35.50
N PHE A 305 19.61 2.66 34.76
CA PHE A 305 18.82 1.44 34.93
C PHE A 305 19.37 0.37 33.99
N THR A 306 19.82 -0.76 34.53
CA THR A 306 20.41 -1.85 33.76
C THR A 306 19.42 -3.00 33.62
N LEU A 307 19.10 -3.37 32.39
CA LEU A 307 18.30 -4.54 32.05
C LEU A 307 19.19 -5.67 31.53
N HIS A 308 19.09 -6.83 32.16
CA HIS A 308 19.64 -8.08 31.66
C HIS A 308 18.57 -8.79 30.82
N LEU A 309 18.74 -8.76 29.50
CA LEU A 309 17.81 -9.36 28.55
C LEU A 309 18.38 -10.68 28.03
N GLU A 310 17.60 -11.76 28.13
CA GLU A 310 17.86 -13.05 27.49
C GLU A 310 16.79 -13.29 26.42
N ILE A 311 17.22 -13.35 25.16
CA ILE A 311 16.35 -13.69 24.03
C ILE A 311 16.27 -15.21 23.92
N VAL A 312 15.14 -15.77 24.34
CA VAL A 312 14.89 -17.22 24.30
C VAL A 312 14.34 -17.60 22.93
N CYS A 313 15.13 -18.34 22.16
CA CYS A 313 14.73 -18.82 20.84
C CYS A 313 14.56 -20.33 20.74
N ASP A 314 15.32 -21.08 21.54
CA ASP A 314 15.37 -22.53 21.43
C ASP A 314 14.27 -23.16 22.28
N CYS A 315 13.73 -24.29 21.81
CA CYS A 315 12.75 -25.03 22.57
C CYS A 315 13.43 -25.80 23.72
N PRO A 316 12.78 -25.95 24.89
CA PRO A 316 13.34 -26.75 25.99
C PRO A 316 13.66 -28.21 25.59
N CYS A 317 12.91 -28.80 24.65
CA CYS A 317 13.11 -30.17 24.16
C CYS A 317 14.30 -30.36 23.23
N GLU A 318 14.95 -29.27 22.79
CA GLU A 318 16.18 -29.34 21.98
C GLU A 318 17.44 -29.47 22.86
N LYS A 319 17.29 -29.24 24.18
CA LYS A 319 18.42 -29.17 25.11
C LYS A 319 18.73 -30.54 25.72
N PRO A 320 20.02 -30.92 25.84
CA PRO A 320 20.43 -32.12 26.56
C PRO A 320 19.84 -32.19 27.97
N GLY A 321 19.28 -33.34 28.34
CA GLY A 321 18.65 -33.58 29.63
C GLY A 321 17.13 -33.35 29.67
N ASN A 322 16.54 -32.81 28.60
CA ASN A 322 15.08 -32.83 28.43
C ASN A 322 14.62 -34.20 27.89
N PRO A 323 13.46 -34.74 28.30
CA PRO A 323 12.93 -36.00 27.73
C PRO A 323 12.75 -35.99 26.21
N GLY A 324 12.55 -34.82 25.61
CA GLY A 324 12.45 -34.65 24.15
C GLY A 324 13.81 -34.61 23.43
N PHE A 325 14.92 -34.70 24.15
CA PHE A 325 16.27 -34.78 23.59
C PHE A 325 16.90 -36.14 23.89
N ILE A 326 17.26 -36.89 22.85
CA ILE A 326 18.00 -38.15 22.97
C ILE A 326 19.19 -38.09 22.01
N ALA A 327 20.40 -38.09 22.54
CA ALA A 327 21.61 -38.11 21.72
C ALA A 327 21.79 -39.50 21.06
N ASN A 328 22.19 -39.52 19.78
CA ASN A 328 22.39 -40.75 19.00
C ASN A 328 21.20 -41.73 19.14
N ALA A 329 19.98 -41.20 18.97
CA ALA A 329 18.75 -41.93 19.25
C ALA A 329 18.62 -43.16 18.32
N PRO A 330 18.15 -44.32 18.84
CA PRO A 330 17.87 -45.50 18.01
C PRO A 330 16.89 -45.22 16.86
N GLU A 331 15.91 -44.34 17.10
CA GLU A 331 14.92 -43.90 16.11
C GLU A 331 15.58 -43.15 14.94
N CYS A 332 16.75 -42.53 15.18
CA CYS A 332 17.57 -41.83 14.20
C CYS A 332 18.76 -42.69 13.72
N ASN A 333 18.57 -44.02 13.66
CA ASN A 333 19.60 -45.00 13.29
C ASN A 333 20.91 -44.90 14.09
N SER A 334 20.86 -44.33 15.31
CA SER A 334 22.03 -44.08 16.17
C SER A 334 23.12 -43.21 15.54
N VAL A 335 22.81 -42.50 14.45
CA VAL A 335 23.70 -41.56 13.73
C VAL A 335 23.16 -40.12 13.73
N GLY A 336 22.10 -39.88 14.51
CA GLY A 336 21.49 -38.56 14.70
C GLY A 336 20.91 -38.39 16.11
N ASN A 337 20.69 -37.14 16.51
CA ASN A 337 20.04 -36.81 17.77
C ASN A 337 18.54 -36.67 17.55
N LEU A 338 17.71 -37.24 18.42
CA LEU A 338 16.28 -36.92 18.44
C LEU A 338 16.08 -35.62 19.22
N LYS A 339 15.56 -34.58 18.56
CA LYS A 339 15.22 -33.28 19.14
C LYS A 339 13.74 -33.00 18.92
N CYS A 340 12.97 -32.87 20.01
CA CYS A 340 11.53 -32.57 19.95
C CYS A 340 10.72 -33.52 19.04
N GLY A 341 11.13 -34.78 18.93
CA GLY A 341 10.47 -35.78 18.08
C GLY A 341 10.93 -35.81 16.62
N VAL A 342 11.96 -35.03 16.24
CA VAL A 342 12.56 -35.01 14.89
C VAL A 342 14.04 -35.37 14.98
N CYS A 343 14.55 -36.12 14.01
CA CYS A 343 15.97 -36.49 13.95
C CYS A 343 16.83 -35.37 13.34
N GLU A 344 17.87 -34.98 14.06
CA GLU A 344 18.99 -34.17 13.57
C GLU A 344 20.17 -35.10 13.27
N CYS A 345 20.38 -35.39 11.99
CA CYS A 345 21.40 -36.32 11.52
C CYS A 345 22.82 -35.72 11.58
N ASP A 346 23.83 -36.59 11.68
CA ASP A 346 25.21 -36.18 11.47
C ASP A 346 25.45 -35.69 10.03
N SER A 347 26.62 -35.08 9.80
CA SER A 347 26.97 -34.50 8.49
C SER A 347 27.03 -35.51 7.32
N SER A 348 27.02 -36.81 7.61
CA SER A 348 27.15 -37.89 6.64
C SER A 348 25.85 -38.66 6.40
N HIS A 349 24.75 -38.28 7.04
CA HIS A 349 23.45 -38.92 6.89
C HIS A 349 22.32 -37.92 6.65
N ILE A 350 21.31 -38.36 5.91
CA ILE A 350 20.08 -37.61 5.60
C ILE A 350 18.87 -38.54 5.67
N GLY A 351 17.67 -37.98 5.66
CA GLY A 351 16.40 -38.71 5.80
C GLY A 351 15.74 -38.47 7.15
N ASN A 352 14.47 -38.83 7.28
CA ASN A 352 13.67 -38.55 8.47
C ASN A 352 14.20 -39.26 9.72
N ASN A 353 14.87 -40.40 9.52
CA ASN A 353 15.48 -41.22 10.56
C ASN A 353 17.00 -41.37 10.35
N CYS A 354 17.62 -40.52 9.52
CA CYS A 354 19.05 -40.59 9.18
C CYS A 354 19.49 -41.90 8.49
N GLU A 355 18.59 -42.50 7.71
CA GLU A 355 18.75 -43.81 7.09
C GLU A 355 19.64 -43.81 5.82
N CYS A 356 19.93 -42.63 5.25
CA CYS A 356 20.62 -42.50 3.97
C CYS A 356 21.96 -41.79 4.11
N SER A 357 22.94 -42.12 3.27
CA SER A 357 24.25 -41.47 3.29
C SER A 357 24.26 -40.18 2.47
N ALA A 358 24.79 -39.10 3.05
CA ALA A 358 24.99 -37.79 2.41
C ALA A 358 26.11 -37.80 1.34
N ASN A 359 26.91 -38.86 1.24
CA ASN A 359 27.96 -39.03 0.23
C ASN A 359 27.44 -39.49 -1.15
N VAL A 360 26.14 -39.73 -1.29
CA VAL A 360 25.51 -40.02 -2.58
C VAL A 360 25.20 -38.68 -3.25
N ASN A 361 25.54 -38.54 -4.53
CA ASN A 361 25.32 -37.32 -5.31
C ASN A 361 23.83 -36.92 -5.21
N MET A 362 23.54 -35.78 -4.58
CA MET A 362 22.16 -35.31 -4.36
C MET A 362 21.39 -35.15 -5.68
N ALA A 363 22.11 -34.79 -6.76
CA ALA A 363 21.58 -34.73 -8.11
C ALA A 363 21.13 -36.10 -8.66
N ASP A 364 21.79 -37.19 -8.29
CA ASP A 364 21.43 -38.54 -8.74
C ASP A 364 20.19 -39.05 -7.98
N MET A 365 20.00 -38.65 -6.71
CA MET A 365 18.80 -39.00 -5.94
C MET A 365 17.58 -38.18 -6.37
N ASP A 366 17.74 -36.87 -6.60
CA ASP A 366 16.70 -36.01 -7.14
C ASP A 366 16.23 -36.48 -8.52
N SER A 367 17.15 -36.98 -9.36
CA SER A 367 16.81 -37.52 -10.67
C SER A 367 15.85 -38.71 -10.60
N GLN A 368 15.91 -39.52 -9.53
CA GLN A 368 15.03 -40.68 -9.33
C GLN A 368 13.61 -40.31 -8.89
N CYS A 369 13.40 -39.06 -8.48
CA CYS A 369 12.11 -38.50 -8.08
C CYS A 369 11.48 -37.57 -9.15
N LYS A 370 12.12 -37.43 -10.32
CA LYS A 370 11.58 -36.69 -11.47
C LYS A 370 10.82 -37.65 -12.39
N GLN A 371 9.56 -37.33 -12.68
CA GLN A 371 8.77 -38.10 -13.64
C GLN A 371 9.29 -37.94 -15.08
N ASN A 372 9.73 -36.73 -15.44
CA ASN A 372 10.30 -36.40 -16.75
C ASN A 372 11.60 -35.62 -16.57
N ASN A 373 12.62 -35.93 -17.37
CA ASN A 373 13.93 -35.25 -17.37
C ASN A 373 13.90 -33.79 -17.88
N THR A 374 12.73 -33.28 -18.26
CA THR A 374 12.51 -31.94 -18.80
C THR A 374 12.07 -30.92 -17.76
N THR A 375 11.66 -31.37 -16.56
CA THR A 375 11.16 -30.52 -15.47
C THR A 375 11.96 -30.76 -14.20
N ASP A 376 12.35 -29.71 -13.49
CA ASP A 376 13.01 -29.80 -12.17
C ASP A 376 12.04 -30.08 -11.01
N VAL A 377 10.81 -30.49 -11.31
CA VAL A 377 9.77 -30.78 -10.33
C VAL A 377 9.95 -32.18 -9.75
N LEU A 378 10.24 -32.27 -8.46
CA LEU A 378 10.36 -33.53 -7.71
C LEU A 378 8.97 -33.96 -7.22
N CYS A 379 8.64 -35.25 -7.37
CA CYS A 379 7.42 -35.85 -6.83
C CYS A 379 6.14 -35.07 -7.17
N ASN A 380 6.10 -34.46 -8.36
CA ASN A 380 5.01 -33.60 -8.85
C ASN A 380 4.59 -32.48 -7.86
N ASN A 381 5.49 -32.03 -6.96
CA ASN A 381 5.19 -31.11 -5.85
C ASN A 381 4.05 -31.59 -4.92
N ARG A 382 3.79 -32.90 -4.90
CA ARG A 382 2.71 -33.55 -4.13
C ARG A 382 3.27 -34.56 -3.13
N GLY A 383 4.56 -34.44 -2.81
CA GLY A 383 5.29 -35.30 -1.91
C GLY A 383 6.73 -34.83 -1.75
N GLU A 384 7.46 -35.50 -0.87
CA GLU A 384 8.88 -35.23 -0.62
C GLU A 384 9.72 -36.35 -1.22
N CYS A 385 10.83 -35.98 -1.89
CA CYS A 385 11.80 -36.95 -2.38
C CYS A 385 12.69 -37.38 -1.22
N LEU A 386 12.44 -38.57 -0.68
CA LEU A 386 13.24 -39.15 0.40
C LEU A 386 14.07 -40.29 -0.18
N CYS A 387 15.38 -40.05 -0.28
CA CYS A 387 16.37 -41.04 -0.73
C CYS A 387 16.06 -41.66 -2.11
N GLY A 388 15.61 -40.84 -3.08
CA GLY A 388 15.30 -41.28 -4.44
C GLY A 388 13.94 -41.96 -4.60
N THR A 389 13.10 -41.95 -3.55
CA THR A 389 11.69 -42.40 -3.62
C THR A 389 10.77 -41.27 -3.20
N CYS A 390 9.67 -41.07 -3.92
CA CYS A 390 8.68 -40.08 -3.55
C CYS A 390 7.78 -40.58 -2.43
N ASN A 391 7.75 -39.84 -1.32
CA ASN A 391 6.78 -40.03 -0.25
C ASN A 391 5.63 -39.03 -0.45
N CYS A 392 4.47 -39.52 -0.86
CA CYS A 392 3.34 -38.66 -1.22
C CYS A 392 2.67 -38.06 0.02
N GLN A 393 2.23 -36.81 -0.12
CA GLN A 393 1.66 -36.07 1.00
C GLN A 393 0.32 -36.68 1.44
N GLU A 394 0.18 -36.91 2.74
CA GLU A 394 -1.09 -37.32 3.34
C GLU A 394 -2.07 -36.13 3.43
N ARG A 395 -3.35 -36.39 3.14
CA ARG A 395 -4.41 -35.38 3.19
C ARG A 395 -5.12 -35.41 4.55
N PRO A 396 -5.69 -34.29 5.03
CA PRO A 396 -6.49 -34.28 6.26
C PRO A 396 -7.70 -35.21 6.21
N ASN A 397 -8.23 -35.47 5.01
CA ASN A 397 -9.28 -36.46 4.77
C ASN A 397 -8.64 -37.81 4.38
N PRO A 398 -8.77 -38.87 5.20
CA PRO A 398 -8.14 -40.16 4.92
C PRO A 398 -8.65 -40.86 3.65
N LEU A 399 -9.80 -40.45 3.11
CA LEU A 399 -10.36 -40.99 1.87
C LEU A 399 -9.73 -40.37 0.61
N GLU A 400 -9.01 -39.25 0.76
CA GLU A 400 -8.30 -38.56 -0.32
C GLU A 400 -6.85 -39.02 -0.35
N VAL A 401 -6.49 -39.79 -1.38
CA VAL A 401 -5.18 -40.43 -1.48
C VAL A 401 -4.44 -39.89 -2.69
N ILE A 402 -3.23 -39.38 -2.45
CA ILE A 402 -2.24 -39.09 -3.48
C ILE A 402 -1.35 -40.32 -3.61
N SER A 403 -1.13 -40.78 -4.82
CA SER A 403 -0.44 -42.04 -5.12
C SER A 403 0.35 -41.96 -6.42
N GLY A 404 1.07 -43.04 -6.74
CA GLY A 404 1.95 -43.10 -7.91
C GLY A 404 3.42 -42.99 -7.53
N LYS A 405 4.31 -43.42 -8.43
CA LYS A 405 5.75 -43.49 -8.16
C LYS A 405 6.36 -42.10 -7.92
N TYR A 406 5.77 -41.08 -8.52
CA TYR A 406 6.17 -39.69 -8.46
C TYR A 406 5.04 -38.81 -7.91
N CYS A 407 4.08 -39.38 -7.16
CA CYS A 407 2.89 -38.69 -6.64
C CYS A 407 2.06 -37.99 -7.74
N GLU A 408 2.00 -38.62 -8.90
CA GLU A 408 1.33 -38.11 -10.11
C GLU A 408 -0.19 -38.33 -10.10
N CYS A 409 -0.68 -39.28 -9.30
CA CYS A 409 -2.08 -39.69 -9.29
C CYS A 409 -2.80 -39.28 -8.01
N ASP A 410 -4.09 -39.03 -8.13
CA ASP A 410 -4.99 -38.89 -6.99
C ASP A 410 -6.39 -39.42 -7.32
N ASN A 411 -7.20 -39.63 -6.29
CA ASN A 411 -8.56 -40.16 -6.40
C ASN A 411 -9.66 -39.11 -6.16
N PHE A 412 -9.33 -37.81 -6.21
CA PHE A 412 -10.25 -36.73 -5.82
C PHE A 412 -10.31 -35.53 -6.77
N SER A 413 -9.41 -35.46 -7.76
CA SER A 413 -9.33 -34.38 -8.75
C SER A 413 -10.05 -34.69 -10.07
N CYS A 414 -10.88 -35.73 -10.13
CA CYS A 414 -11.72 -35.98 -11.30
C CYS A 414 -12.85 -34.94 -11.44
N ASP A 415 -13.45 -34.88 -12.63
CA ASP A 415 -14.53 -33.95 -12.94
C ASP A 415 -15.76 -34.14 -12.05
N ARG A 416 -16.47 -33.04 -11.78
CA ARG A 416 -17.64 -32.98 -10.89
C ARG A 416 -18.82 -32.33 -11.59
N THR A 417 -20.01 -32.90 -11.38
CA THR A 417 -21.29 -32.30 -11.77
C THR A 417 -22.07 -32.00 -10.48
N ASP A 418 -22.57 -30.77 -10.34
CA ASP A 418 -23.27 -30.30 -9.13
C ASP A 418 -22.49 -30.53 -7.82
N GLY A 419 -21.16 -30.48 -7.90
CA GLY A 419 -20.25 -30.66 -6.76
C GLY A 419 -19.96 -32.11 -6.37
N ILE A 420 -20.55 -33.10 -7.06
CA ILE A 420 -20.37 -34.53 -6.79
C ILE A 420 -19.29 -35.10 -7.74
N LEU A 421 -18.29 -35.77 -7.15
CA LEU A 421 -17.20 -36.43 -7.89
C LEU A 421 -17.74 -37.55 -8.78
N CYS A 422 -17.40 -37.51 -10.09
CA CYS A 422 -17.90 -38.45 -11.09
C CYS A 422 -19.42 -38.62 -11.07
N SER A 423 -20.16 -37.55 -10.73
CA SER A 423 -21.62 -37.51 -10.62
C SER A 423 -22.22 -38.60 -9.71
N GLY A 424 -21.41 -39.23 -8.85
CA GLY A 424 -21.80 -40.39 -8.04
C GLY A 424 -22.01 -41.69 -8.83
N GLN A 425 -21.69 -41.67 -10.13
CA GLN A 425 -21.93 -42.76 -11.09
C GLN A 425 -20.63 -43.31 -11.68
N GLY A 426 -19.51 -43.13 -10.97
CA GLY A 426 -18.22 -43.66 -11.38
C GLY A 426 -17.17 -43.60 -10.29
N GLU A 427 -16.05 -44.28 -10.51
CA GLU A 427 -14.89 -44.30 -9.61
C GLU A 427 -13.77 -43.41 -10.18
N CYS A 428 -13.23 -42.49 -9.37
CA CYS A 428 -12.13 -41.62 -9.77
C CYS A 428 -10.79 -42.36 -9.67
N LYS A 429 -10.11 -42.59 -10.81
CA LYS A 429 -8.75 -43.18 -10.84
C LYS A 429 -7.78 -42.29 -11.58
N CYS A 430 -6.78 -41.78 -10.85
CA CYS A 430 -5.71 -40.93 -11.38
C CYS A 430 -6.24 -39.76 -12.23
N GLY A 431 -7.23 -39.04 -11.71
CA GLY A 431 -7.83 -37.86 -12.37
C GLY A 431 -8.82 -38.16 -13.51
N GLN A 432 -9.18 -39.43 -13.76
CA GLN A 432 -10.23 -39.79 -14.72
C GLN A 432 -11.38 -40.56 -14.06
N CYS A 433 -12.62 -40.23 -14.44
CA CYS A 433 -13.80 -40.96 -13.98
C CYS A 433 -14.01 -42.24 -14.80
N LEU A 434 -14.05 -43.39 -14.12
CA LEU A 434 -14.49 -44.65 -14.70
C LEU A 434 -15.98 -44.82 -14.44
N CYS A 435 -16.80 -44.62 -15.46
CA CYS A 435 -18.26 -44.64 -15.33
C CYS A 435 -18.82 -46.04 -15.13
N ASN A 436 -19.86 -46.12 -14.30
CA ASN A 436 -20.67 -47.31 -14.12
C ASN A 436 -21.44 -47.63 -15.41
N ASP A 437 -21.82 -48.89 -15.59
CA ASP A 437 -22.63 -49.33 -16.73
C ASP A 437 -23.92 -48.49 -16.85
N GLY A 438 -24.19 -47.97 -18.05
CA GLY A 438 -25.33 -47.09 -18.32
C GLY A 438 -25.04 -45.59 -18.22
N TRP A 439 -23.81 -45.21 -17.89
CA TRP A 439 -23.37 -43.81 -17.78
C TRP A 439 -22.14 -43.53 -18.65
N MET A 440 -22.07 -42.32 -19.19
CA MET A 440 -20.98 -41.81 -20.02
C MET A 440 -20.74 -40.31 -19.75
N GLY A 441 -19.70 -39.75 -20.37
CA GLY A 441 -19.24 -38.38 -20.12
C GLY A 441 -18.01 -38.35 -19.24
N ASN A 442 -17.30 -37.22 -19.22
CA ASN A 442 -16.03 -37.10 -18.49
C ASN A 442 -16.22 -37.12 -16.97
N ALA A 443 -17.40 -36.71 -16.50
CA ALA A 443 -17.83 -36.76 -15.11
C ALA A 443 -18.92 -37.83 -14.87
N CYS A 444 -19.14 -38.76 -15.80
CA CYS A 444 -20.21 -39.78 -15.75
C CYS A 444 -21.62 -39.20 -15.56
N GLU A 445 -21.86 -38.02 -16.15
CA GLU A 445 -23.06 -37.22 -15.98
C GLU A 445 -24.22 -37.63 -16.91
N CYS A 446 -23.95 -38.44 -17.92
CA CYS A 446 -24.87 -38.68 -19.03
C CYS A 446 -25.35 -40.14 -19.03
N MET A 447 -26.66 -40.37 -18.93
CA MET A 447 -27.23 -41.71 -19.16
C MET A 447 -27.10 -42.12 -20.63
N THR A 448 -26.89 -43.41 -20.87
CA THR A 448 -26.80 -43.98 -22.22
C THR A 448 -28.15 -44.29 -22.87
N THR A 449 -29.27 -44.09 -22.17
CA THR A 449 -30.64 -44.43 -22.63
C THR A 449 -31.48 -43.18 -22.93
N ASP A 450 -32.32 -43.23 -23.96
CA ASP A 450 -33.17 -42.11 -24.40
C ASP A 450 -34.59 -42.10 -23.76
N ASP A 451 -34.84 -42.96 -22.79
CA ASP A 451 -36.19 -43.18 -22.22
C ASP A 451 -36.81 -41.91 -21.63
N SER A 452 -35.99 -41.02 -21.05
CA SER A 452 -36.46 -39.76 -20.47
C SER A 452 -36.79 -38.67 -21.50
N CYS A 453 -36.52 -38.90 -22.78
CA CYS A 453 -36.79 -37.98 -23.88
C CYS A 453 -38.11 -38.28 -24.63
N MET A 454 -38.94 -39.18 -24.09
CA MET A 454 -40.26 -39.52 -24.64
C MET A 454 -41.41 -38.96 -23.79
N PRO A 455 -42.47 -38.38 -24.40
CA PRO A 455 -43.65 -37.91 -23.67
C PRO A 455 -44.45 -39.03 -22.97
N ILE A 456 -45.13 -38.67 -21.87
CA ILE A 456 -46.03 -39.57 -21.14
C ILE A 456 -47.23 -39.91 -22.03
N GLY A 457 -47.40 -41.19 -22.37
CA GLY A 457 -48.42 -41.66 -23.32
C GLY A 457 -47.87 -42.19 -24.64
N GLY A 458 -46.54 -42.15 -24.82
CA GLY A 458 -45.83 -42.66 -25.99
C GLY A 458 -45.73 -41.65 -27.13
N GLY A 459 -44.73 -41.84 -28.00
CA GLY A 459 -44.41 -40.95 -29.11
C GLY A 459 -42.96 -41.10 -29.55
N ASP A 460 -42.55 -40.31 -30.54
CA ASP A 460 -41.16 -40.27 -30.98
C ASP A 460 -40.27 -39.54 -29.96
N VAL A 461 -39.00 -39.92 -29.89
CA VAL A 461 -37.98 -39.24 -29.09
C VAL A 461 -37.97 -37.75 -29.48
N CYS A 462 -38.15 -36.86 -28.49
CA CYS A 462 -38.24 -35.42 -28.70
C CYS A 462 -39.31 -35.00 -29.72
N SER A 463 -40.44 -35.72 -29.75
CA SER A 463 -41.56 -35.49 -30.66
C SER A 463 -41.16 -35.41 -32.15
N GLY A 464 -40.03 -36.02 -32.51
CA GLY A 464 -39.45 -36.01 -33.86
C GLY A 464 -38.78 -34.69 -34.28
N ASN A 465 -38.75 -33.67 -33.42
CA ASN A 465 -38.25 -32.33 -33.73
C ASN A 465 -36.92 -31.98 -33.03
N GLY A 466 -36.24 -32.96 -32.43
CA GLY A 466 -35.00 -32.74 -31.69
C GLY A 466 -34.16 -33.99 -31.54
N VAL A 467 -33.03 -33.83 -30.86
CA VAL A 467 -32.12 -34.94 -30.52
C VAL A 467 -32.03 -35.05 -29.00
N CYS A 468 -32.16 -36.27 -28.46
CA CYS A 468 -31.94 -36.52 -27.05
C CYS A 468 -30.44 -36.42 -26.74
N LYS A 469 -30.05 -35.54 -25.80
CA LYS A 469 -28.69 -35.46 -25.29
C LYS A 469 -28.75 -35.56 -23.77
N CYS A 470 -28.15 -36.61 -23.22
CA CYS A 470 -28.07 -36.87 -21.79
C CYS A 470 -29.44 -36.82 -21.09
N GLY A 471 -30.42 -37.49 -21.70
CA GLY A 471 -31.76 -37.61 -21.13
C GLY A 471 -32.65 -36.36 -21.24
N SER A 472 -32.20 -35.31 -21.95
CA SER A 472 -33.01 -34.12 -22.23
C SER A 472 -33.04 -33.81 -23.74
N CYS A 473 -34.20 -33.34 -24.22
CA CYS A 473 -34.38 -33.00 -25.62
C CYS A 473 -33.74 -31.66 -25.99
N VAL A 474 -32.91 -31.68 -27.04
CA VAL A 474 -32.40 -30.48 -27.70
C VAL A 474 -33.20 -30.27 -28.98
N CYS A 475 -34.06 -29.26 -28.97
CA CYS A 475 -34.99 -28.97 -30.05
C CYS A 475 -34.31 -28.31 -31.25
N SER A 476 -34.79 -28.63 -32.45
CA SER A 476 -34.33 -28.01 -33.71
C SER A 476 -34.88 -26.59 -33.84
N ASP A 477 -34.21 -25.74 -34.63
CA ASP A 477 -34.61 -24.36 -34.84
C ASP A 477 -36.09 -24.27 -35.27
N ASN A 478 -36.88 -23.52 -34.49
CA ASN A 478 -38.34 -23.35 -34.56
C ASN A 478 -39.21 -24.36 -33.80
N SER A 479 -38.65 -25.21 -32.94
CA SER A 479 -39.40 -26.05 -32.00
C SER A 479 -39.00 -25.80 -30.55
N GLN A 480 -39.95 -25.87 -29.63
CA GLN A 480 -39.76 -25.62 -28.19
C GLN A 480 -40.60 -26.57 -27.33
N GLY A 481 -40.36 -26.57 -26.02
CA GLY A 481 -40.99 -27.47 -25.05
C GLY A 481 -40.09 -28.62 -24.60
N GLN A 482 -40.40 -29.23 -23.44
CA GLN A 482 -39.59 -30.31 -22.83
C GLN A 482 -39.30 -31.47 -23.78
N TYR A 483 -40.21 -31.76 -24.71
CA TYR A 483 -40.08 -32.81 -25.71
C TYR A 483 -40.16 -32.25 -27.13
N CYS A 484 -39.89 -30.95 -27.35
CA CYS A 484 -39.95 -30.28 -28.66
C CYS A 484 -41.31 -30.36 -29.36
N GLN A 485 -42.39 -30.35 -28.58
CA GLN A 485 -43.76 -30.50 -29.05
C GLN A 485 -44.33 -29.23 -29.70
N ASP A 486 -43.81 -28.05 -29.37
CA ASP A 486 -44.35 -26.77 -29.82
C ASP A 486 -43.56 -26.26 -31.04
N CYS A 487 -44.12 -26.40 -32.24
CA CYS A 487 -43.52 -25.92 -33.49
C CYS A 487 -44.46 -24.95 -34.24
N PRO A 488 -44.21 -23.63 -34.20
CA PRO A 488 -45.05 -22.63 -34.89
C PRO A 488 -44.98 -22.65 -36.41
N THR A 489 -43.86 -23.06 -36.98
CA THR A 489 -43.61 -23.05 -38.43
C THR A 489 -43.90 -24.40 -39.10
N CYS A 490 -44.26 -25.43 -38.33
CA CYS A 490 -44.60 -26.74 -38.87
C CYS A 490 -46.00 -26.71 -39.53
N PRO A 491 -46.24 -27.50 -40.60
CA PRO A 491 -47.58 -27.64 -41.18
C PRO A 491 -48.62 -27.99 -40.12
N SER A 492 -49.78 -27.32 -40.16
CA SER A 492 -50.86 -27.54 -39.21
C SER A 492 -51.35 -28.99 -39.30
N ARG A 493 -51.52 -29.65 -38.16
CA ARG A 493 -52.00 -31.04 -38.08
C ARG A 493 -53.53 -31.12 -38.04
N CYS A 494 -54.22 -30.14 -38.62
CA CYS A 494 -55.69 -30.06 -38.61
C CYS A 494 -56.34 -31.36 -39.15
N ASP A 495 -55.72 -31.98 -40.15
CA ASP A 495 -56.20 -33.23 -40.74
C ASP A 495 -56.15 -34.42 -39.77
N ASP A 496 -55.21 -34.44 -38.83
CA ASP A 496 -55.09 -35.50 -37.82
C ASP A 496 -56.22 -35.43 -36.78
N PHE A 497 -56.73 -34.23 -36.50
CA PHE A 497 -57.77 -33.98 -35.50
C PHE A 497 -59.19 -33.96 -36.11
N THR A 498 -59.33 -33.65 -37.40
CA THR A 498 -60.61 -33.52 -38.10
C THR A 498 -61.50 -34.77 -38.00
N PRO A 499 -61.00 -36.00 -38.23
CA PRO A 499 -61.80 -37.22 -38.09
C PRO A 499 -62.41 -37.41 -36.69
N CYS A 500 -61.68 -37.05 -35.64
CA CYS A 500 -62.16 -37.14 -34.27
C CYS A 500 -63.19 -36.06 -33.95
N VAL A 501 -63.03 -34.83 -34.46
CA VAL A 501 -64.04 -33.76 -34.34
C VAL A 501 -65.35 -34.16 -35.02
N GLN A 502 -65.27 -34.67 -36.25
CA GLN A 502 -66.44 -35.15 -37.01
C GLN A 502 -67.19 -36.25 -36.25
N CYS A 503 -66.47 -37.25 -35.73
CA CYS A 503 -67.09 -38.38 -35.06
C CYS A 503 -67.62 -38.05 -33.66
N THR A 504 -66.83 -37.36 -32.83
CA THR A 504 -67.20 -37.15 -31.41
C THR A 504 -68.30 -36.12 -31.25
N VAL A 505 -68.24 -35.01 -32.01
CA VAL A 505 -69.15 -33.87 -31.88
C VAL A 505 -70.34 -33.98 -32.84
N PHE A 506 -70.08 -34.13 -34.14
CA PHE A 506 -71.12 -34.07 -35.18
C PHE A 506 -71.66 -35.44 -35.60
N LYS A 507 -71.14 -36.54 -35.04
CA LYS A 507 -71.55 -37.93 -35.35
C LYS A 507 -71.46 -38.26 -36.84
N THR A 508 -70.45 -37.72 -37.52
CA THR A 508 -70.17 -37.90 -38.97
C THR A 508 -68.71 -38.31 -39.19
N GLY A 509 -68.28 -38.45 -40.45
CA GLY A 509 -66.87 -38.68 -40.81
C GLY A 509 -66.44 -40.16 -40.81
N PRO A 510 -65.15 -40.42 -41.12
CA PRO A 510 -64.65 -41.76 -41.43
C PRO A 510 -64.65 -42.72 -40.23
N TYR A 511 -64.53 -42.21 -39.00
CA TYR A 511 -64.58 -43.04 -37.79
C TYR A 511 -66.00 -43.44 -37.35
N MET A 512 -67.05 -42.86 -37.94
CA MET A 512 -68.44 -43.30 -37.75
C MET A 512 -68.87 -44.37 -38.78
N ALA A 513 -68.16 -44.52 -39.90
CA ALA A 513 -68.56 -45.42 -40.97
C ALA A 513 -68.48 -46.92 -40.61
N ASN A 514 -67.64 -47.29 -39.63
CA ASN A 514 -67.31 -48.69 -39.28
C ASN A 514 -67.57 -49.08 -37.81
N ASN A 515 -68.61 -48.51 -37.17
CA ASN A 515 -69.06 -48.75 -35.76
C ASN A 515 -68.44 -47.80 -34.70
N GLU A 516 -69.23 -47.44 -33.67
CA GLU A 516 -68.90 -46.38 -32.66
C GLU A 516 -67.61 -46.64 -31.85
N GLU A 517 -67.09 -47.87 -31.81
CA GLU A 517 -65.91 -48.24 -31.02
C GLU A 517 -64.60 -47.69 -31.59
N ALA A 518 -64.50 -47.54 -32.92
CA ALA A 518 -63.30 -46.99 -33.57
C ALA A 518 -63.01 -45.55 -33.11
N CYS A 519 -64.08 -44.77 -32.95
CA CYS A 519 -64.01 -43.39 -32.45
C CYS A 519 -63.42 -43.31 -31.03
N LYS A 520 -63.83 -44.21 -30.13
CA LYS A 520 -63.34 -44.22 -28.74
C LYS A 520 -61.89 -44.71 -28.63
N ARG A 521 -61.46 -45.61 -29.53
CA ARG A 521 -60.11 -46.18 -29.51
C ARG A 521 -59.07 -45.22 -30.08
N GLU A 522 -59.39 -44.48 -31.14
CA GLU A 522 -58.45 -43.59 -31.82
C GLU A 522 -58.44 -42.16 -31.23
N CYS A 523 -59.58 -41.69 -30.70
CA CYS A 523 -59.71 -40.35 -30.11
C CYS A 523 -59.53 -40.40 -28.58
N THR A 524 -58.32 -40.72 -28.13
CA THR A 524 -57.97 -40.90 -26.70
C THR A 524 -57.70 -39.59 -25.94
N TYR A 525 -57.79 -38.45 -26.62
CA TYR A 525 -57.47 -37.13 -26.11
C TYR A 525 -58.73 -36.28 -25.87
N ARG A 526 -58.58 -35.18 -25.12
CA ARG A 526 -59.71 -34.37 -24.64
C ARG A 526 -60.29 -33.50 -25.76
N ILE A 527 -61.60 -33.64 -26.03
CA ILE A 527 -62.36 -32.82 -26.98
C ILE A 527 -63.50 -32.12 -26.22
N THR A 528 -63.63 -30.81 -26.38
CA THR A 528 -64.62 -29.97 -25.70
C THR A 528 -65.39 -29.11 -26.69
N VAL A 529 -66.66 -28.82 -26.41
CA VAL A 529 -67.55 -28.05 -27.29
C VAL A 529 -67.86 -26.71 -26.64
N GLU A 530 -67.72 -25.63 -27.41
CA GLU A 530 -67.87 -24.23 -26.95
C GLU A 530 -68.75 -23.44 -27.91
N GLU A 531 -69.44 -22.40 -27.42
CA GLU A 531 -70.32 -21.55 -28.26
C GLU A 531 -69.54 -20.85 -29.39
N THR A 532 -68.35 -20.33 -29.09
CA THR A 532 -67.43 -19.75 -30.08
C THR A 532 -66.00 -20.09 -29.70
N VAL A 533 -65.23 -20.65 -30.65
CA VAL A 533 -63.82 -20.98 -30.43
C VAL A 533 -62.92 -19.92 -31.03
N LYS A 534 -61.88 -19.54 -30.28
CA LYS A 534 -60.79 -18.68 -30.72
C LYS A 534 -59.48 -19.20 -30.16
N VAL A 535 -58.39 -18.93 -30.86
CA VAL A 535 -57.03 -19.20 -30.37
C VAL A 535 -56.78 -18.30 -29.16
N GLU A 536 -56.55 -18.91 -28.00
CA GLU A 536 -56.27 -18.23 -26.73
C GLU A 536 -54.78 -18.25 -26.40
N GLU A 537 -54.09 -19.33 -26.78
CA GLU A 537 -52.65 -19.49 -26.55
C GLU A 537 -51.84 -19.49 -27.86
N SER A 538 -50.58 -19.07 -27.81
CA SER A 538 -49.70 -19.04 -28.99
C SER A 538 -49.33 -20.44 -29.53
N SER A 539 -49.46 -21.48 -28.70
CA SER A 539 -49.28 -22.90 -29.05
C SER A 539 -50.50 -23.50 -29.77
N GLU A 540 -51.68 -22.87 -29.65
CA GLU A 540 -52.92 -23.33 -30.25
C GLU A 540 -52.99 -22.99 -31.75
N ARG A 541 -53.67 -23.84 -32.53
CA ARG A 541 -53.86 -23.66 -33.97
C ARG A 541 -55.33 -23.72 -34.33
N ASP A 542 -55.78 -22.75 -35.10
CA ASP A 542 -57.13 -22.73 -35.66
C ASP A 542 -57.24 -23.64 -36.87
N CYS A 543 -58.31 -24.43 -36.88
CA CYS A 543 -58.64 -25.34 -37.95
C CYS A 543 -60.09 -25.10 -38.38
N SER A 544 -60.33 -25.26 -39.67
CA SER A 544 -61.69 -25.24 -40.19
C SER A 544 -61.85 -26.22 -41.35
N TYR A 545 -63.04 -26.80 -41.45
CA TYR A 545 -63.43 -27.61 -42.59
C TYR A 545 -64.87 -27.30 -42.98
N GLU A 546 -65.20 -27.53 -44.24
CA GLU A 546 -66.55 -27.36 -44.75
C GLU A 546 -67.32 -28.68 -44.62
N ASN A 547 -68.51 -28.63 -44.01
CA ASN A 547 -69.35 -29.81 -43.88
C ASN A 547 -70.19 -30.04 -45.16
N GLU A 548 -70.95 -31.14 -45.20
CA GLU A 548 -71.80 -31.50 -46.34
C GLU A 548 -72.88 -30.43 -46.67
N GLN A 549 -73.23 -29.55 -45.73
CA GLN A 549 -74.23 -28.49 -45.90
C GLN A 549 -73.63 -27.14 -46.37
N LYS A 550 -72.35 -27.12 -46.74
CA LYS A 550 -71.59 -25.91 -47.08
C LYS A 550 -71.49 -24.88 -45.96
N CYS A 551 -71.56 -25.35 -44.71
CA CYS A 551 -71.30 -24.53 -43.54
C CYS A 551 -69.89 -24.80 -43.03
N THR A 552 -69.21 -23.74 -42.59
CA THR A 552 -67.86 -23.83 -42.05
C THR A 552 -67.90 -24.24 -40.58
N VAL A 553 -67.29 -25.39 -40.25
CA VAL A 553 -67.04 -25.84 -38.88
C VAL A 553 -65.66 -25.35 -38.46
N LYS A 554 -65.56 -24.75 -37.27
CA LYS A 554 -64.31 -24.25 -36.70
C LYS A 554 -63.94 -25.00 -35.43
N PHE A 555 -62.67 -25.31 -35.27
CA PHE A 555 -62.12 -25.88 -34.03
C PHE A 555 -60.67 -25.42 -33.82
N VAL A 556 -60.19 -25.53 -32.60
CA VAL A 556 -58.82 -25.18 -32.22
C VAL A 556 -58.19 -26.40 -31.54
N TYR A 557 -56.93 -26.73 -31.89
CA TYR A 557 -56.18 -27.77 -31.17
C TYR A 557 -54.92 -27.19 -30.51
N GLY A 558 -54.50 -27.80 -29.41
CA GLY A 558 -53.31 -27.45 -28.65
C GLY A 558 -52.80 -28.61 -27.81
N TYR A 559 -51.77 -28.35 -27.01
CA TYR A 559 -51.19 -29.30 -26.05
C TYR A 559 -51.23 -28.71 -24.66
N ASP A 560 -51.46 -29.52 -23.64
CA ASP A 560 -51.40 -29.07 -22.25
C ASP A 560 -49.97 -28.95 -21.72
N SER A 561 -49.83 -28.51 -20.47
CA SER A 561 -48.53 -28.32 -19.79
C SER A 561 -47.67 -29.58 -19.73
N ASN A 562 -48.26 -30.76 -19.88
CA ASN A 562 -47.57 -32.05 -19.87
C ASN A 562 -47.34 -32.60 -21.29
N GLY A 563 -47.72 -31.85 -22.32
CA GLY A 563 -47.61 -32.23 -23.73
C GLY A 563 -48.75 -33.11 -24.25
N ALA A 564 -49.85 -33.29 -23.51
CA ALA A 564 -50.97 -34.10 -23.97
C ALA A 564 -51.91 -33.29 -24.88
N ARG A 565 -52.48 -33.96 -25.91
CA ARG A 565 -53.30 -33.34 -26.97
C ARG A 565 -54.67 -32.86 -26.43
N GLN A 566 -55.15 -31.70 -26.88
CA GLN A 566 -56.48 -31.17 -26.56
C GLN A 566 -57.14 -30.44 -27.75
N VAL A 567 -58.47 -30.49 -27.85
CA VAL A 567 -59.26 -29.86 -28.94
C VAL A 567 -60.52 -29.15 -28.40
N ARG A 568 -60.80 -27.95 -28.91
CA ARG A 568 -62.01 -27.14 -28.64
C ARG A 568 -62.78 -26.90 -29.93
N VAL A 569 -64.06 -27.25 -29.97
CA VAL A 569 -64.89 -27.25 -31.20
C VAL A 569 -66.04 -26.26 -31.06
N GLN A 570 -66.29 -25.45 -32.09
CA GLN A 570 -67.43 -24.55 -32.12
C GLN A 570 -68.72 -25.33 -32.30
N GLN A 571 -69.71 -25.04 -31.44
CA GLN A 571 -70.99 -25.73 -31.39
C GLN A 571 -71.79 -25.60 -32.69
N ASP A 572 -71.97 -24.37 -33.19
CA ASP A 572 -72.81 -24.08 -34.36
C ASP A 572 -71.96 -23.72 -35.61
N PRO A 573 -72.11 -24.45 -36.74
CA PRO A 573 -71.46 -24.12 -38.01
C PRO A 573 -71.93 -22.79 -38.63
N VAL A 574 -71.05 -22.07 -39.32
CA VAL A 574 -71.35 -20.77 -39.94
C VAL A 574 -71.77 -20.95 -41.41
N CYS A 575 -72.96 -20.48 -41.80
CA CYS A 575 -73.52 -20.59 -43.16
C CYS A 575 -73.81 -19.20 -43.79
N PRO A 576 -73.71 -19.00 -45.12
CA PRO A 576 -73.85 -17.68 -45.79
C PRO A 576 -75.31 -17.18 -46.00
N ASP A 577 -75.50 -15.85 -45.98
CA ASP A 577 -76.79 -15.13 -46.17
C ASP A 577 -77.21 -14.89 -47.64
N PRO A 578 -78.51 -14.72 -47.97
CA PRO A 578 -79.00 -14.45 -49.34
C PRO A 578 -78.87 -12.97 -49.81
N VAL A 579 -78.63 -12.72 -51.12
CA VAL A 579 -78.21 -11.40 -51.70
C VAL A 579 -79.37 -10.45 -52.12
N PRO A 580 -79.33 -9.12 -51.84
CA PRO A 580 -80.40 -8.15 -52.17
C PRO A 580 -80.15 -7.26 -53.42
N VAL A 581 -80.90 -7.48 -54.51
CA VAL A 581 -80.66 -6.87 -55.85
C VAL A 581 -81.04 -5.37 -55.96
N LEU A 582 -81.95 -4.87 -55.12
CA LEU A 582 -82.59 -3.55 -55.32
C LEU A 582 -81.67 -2.34 -55.02
N ALA A 583 -80.72 -2.49 -54.09
CA ALA A 583 -79.82 -1.41 -53.67
C ALA A 583 -78.81 -1.01 -54.75
N ILE A 584 -78.39 -1.96 -55.59
CA ILE A 584 -77.37 -1.75 -56.62
C ILE A 584 -77.88 -0.80 -57.71
N GLY A 585 -79.18 -0.86 -58.04
CA GLY A 585 -79.77 -0.03 -59.09
C GLY A 585 -79.78 1.48 -58.78
N LEU A 586 -80.02 1.86 -57.53
CA LEU A 586 -80.13 3.28 -57.14
C LEU A 586 -78.78 4.01 -57.10
N GLY A 587 -77.69 3.29 -56.79
CA GLY A 587 -76.35 3.88 -56.67
C GLY A 587 -75.79 4.43 -57.99
N LEU A 588 -76.07 3.76 -59.11
CA LEU A 588 -75.54 4.14 -60.43
C LEU A 588 -76.12 5.47 -60.96
N LEU A 589 -77.40 5.74 -60.69
CA LEU A 589 -78.08 6.97 -61.12
C LEU A 589 -77.51 8.21 -60.43
N GLY A 590 -77.18 8.12 -59.14
CA GLY A 590 -76.62 9.24 -58.37
C GLY A 590 -75.22 9.66 -58.85
N ALA A 591 -74.39 8.71 -59.27
CA ALA A 591 -73.02 8.99 -59.69
C ALA A 591 -72.95 9.86 -60.96
N ILE A 592 -73.85 9.64 -61.93
CA ILE A 592 -73.86 10.36 -63.20
C ILE A 592 -74.15 11.85 -62.99
N VAL A 593 -75.08 12.18 -62.08
CA VAL A 593 -75.46 13.58 -61.78
C VAL A 593 -74.28 14.35 -61.15
N LEU A 594 -73.53 13.71 -60.26
CA LEU A 594 -72.39 14.34 -59.56
C LEU A 594 -71.26 14.73 -60.53
N VAL A 595 -70.97 13.89 -61.53
CA VAL A 595 -69.91 14.17 -62.52
C VAL A 595 -70.25 15.40 -63.36
N GLY A 596 -71.52 15.59 -63.74
CA GLY A 596 -71.96 16.77 -64.49
C GLY A 596 -71.74 18.09 -63.74
N LEU A 597 -71.99 18.10 -62.43
CA LEU A 597 -71.76 19.27 -61.57
C LEU A 597 -70.27 19.61 -61.43
N ALA A 598 -69.41 18.61 -61.32
CA ALA A 598 -67.97 18.80 -61.19
C ALA A 598 -67.35 19.48 -62.42
N LEU A 599 -67.79 19.14 -63.64
CA LEU A 599 -67.29 19.73 -64.88
C LEU A 599 -67.66 21.23 -65.00
N LEU A 600 -68.86 21.62 -64.57
CA LEU A 600 -69.26 23.04 -64.55
C LEU A 600 -68.41 23.86 -63.57
N LEU A 601 -68.04 23.27 -62.44
CA LEU A 601 -67.18 23.88 -61.42
C LEU A 601 -65.77 24.13 -61.96
N LEU A 602 -65.19 23.15 -62.66
CA LEU A 602 -63.86 23.28 -63.27
C LEU A 602 -63.81 24.38 -64.33
N TYR A 603 -64.85 24.51 -65.16
CA TYR A 603 -64.93 25.58 -66.17
C TYR A 603 -64.92 26.98 -65.54
N ARG A 604 -65.64 27.16 -64.42
CA ARG A 604 -65.69 28.42 -63.66
C ARG A 604 -64.34 28.79 -63.04
N ILE A 605 -63.59 27.79 -62.56
CA ILE A 605 -62.25 28.00 -61.98
C ILE A 605 -61.27 28.43 -63.06
N PHE A 606 -61.31 27.81 -64.23
CA PHE A 606 -60.35 28.09 -65.29
C PHE A 606 -60.45 29.53 -65.83
N THR A 607 -61.67 30.02 -66.04
CA THR A 607 -61.91 31.39 -66.52
C THR A 607 -61.46 32.43 -65.48
N TYR A 608 -61.70 32.20 -64.19
CA TYR A 608 -61.23 33.07 -63.11
C TYR A 608 -59.69 33.18 -63.05
N VAL A 609 -58.97 32.06 -63.21
CA VAL A 609 -57.50 32.05 -63.19
C VAL A 609 -56.92 32.81 -64.39
N TYR A 610 -57.53 32.66 -65.56
CA TYR A 610 -57.08 33.34 -66.77
C TYR A 610 -57.18 34.87 -66.63
N ASP A 611 -58.33 35.38 -66.19
CA ASP A 611 -58.55 36.82 -65.99
C ASP A 611 -57.60 37.41 -64.93
N LYS A 612 -57.35 36.68 -63.84
CA LYS A 612 -56.40 37.10 -62.79
C LYS A 612 -54.97 37.23 -63.33
N ARG A 613 -54.59 36.37 -64.27
CA ARG A 613 -53.24 36.37 -64.86
C ARG A 613 -53.01 37.59 -65.75
N GLU A 614 -53.99 37.94 -66.57
CA GLU A 614 -53.90 39.14 -67.41
C GLU A 614 -53.95 40.42 -66.57
N TYR A 615 -54.73 40.45 -65.49
CA TYR A 615 -54.70 41.59 -64.56
C TYR A 615 -53.32 41.81 -63.91
N ALA A 616 -52.63 40.72 -63.54
CA ALA A 616 -51.28 40.81 -62.98
C ALA A 616 -50.23 41.30 -64.00
N ARG A 617 -50.37 40.94 -65.28
CA ARG A 617 -49.48 41.38 -66.37
C ARG A 617 -49.56 42.90 -66.55
N PHE A 618 -50.76 43.46 -66.51
CA PHE A 618 -51.00 44.90 -66.58
C PHE A 618 -50.34 45.69 -65.43
N LEU A 619 -50.34 45.14 -64.20
CA LEU A 619 -49.67 45.78 -63.06
C LEU A 619 -48.14 45.80 -63.19
N ASN A 620 -47.54 44.75 -63.75
CA ASN A 620 -46.09 44.63 -63.98
C ASN A 620 -45.56 45.66 -65.00
N GLU A 621 -46.36 46.04 -66.00
CA GLU A 621 -46.01 47.09 -66.96
C GLU A 621 -46.01 48.49 -66.32
N LYS A 622 -46.77 48.69 -65.23
CA LYS A 622 -46.86 49.97 -64.52
C LYS A 622 -45.68 50.23 -63.58
N GLU A 623 -45.10 49.19 -62.97
CA GLU A 623 -44.00 49.32 -62.00
C GLU A 623 -42.62 49.53 -62.66
N ASN A 624 -42.43 49.07 -63.90
CA ASN A 624 -41.17 49.20 -64.64
C ASN A 624 -40.92 50.60 -65.26
N ALA A 625 -41.78 51.57 -64.97
CA ALA A 625 -41.68 52.94 -65.48
C ALA A 625 -40.90 53.89 -64.53
N LYS A 626 -39.63 54.15 -64.86
CA LYS A 626 -38.78 55.35 -64.56
C LYS A 626 -38.09 55.42 -63.20
N TRP A 627 -36.82 54.97 -63.06
CA TRP A 627 -35.51 55.51 -63.51
C TRP A 627 -34.75 56.29 -62.38
N SER A 628 -33.48 55.94 -62.19
CA SER A 628 -32.69 56.03 -60.95
C SER A 628 -31.64 57.16 -60.85
N ARG A 629 -31.19 57.47 -59.60
CA ARG A 629 -29.83 57.86 -59.14
C ARG A 629 -29.67 59.25 -58.49
N GLU A 630 -29.71 59.30 -57.16
CA GLU A 630 -28.70 60.03 -56.39
C GLU A 630 -27.37 59.25 -56.49
N ASN A 631 -26.24 59.96 -56.55
CA ASN A 631 -24.86 59.44 -56.69
C ASN A 631 -24.47 59.00 -58.11
N ASN A 632 -24.08 60.03 -58.86
CA ASN A 632 -23.50 60.00 -60.19
C ASN A 632 -22.07 59.42 -60.16
N PRO A 633 -21.75 58.40 -60.99
CA PRO A 633 -20.40 57.86 -61.18
C PRO A 633 -19.34 58.84 -61.77
N LEU A 634 -19.54 60.17 -61.70
CA LEU A 634 -18.67 61.18 -62.33
C LEU A 634 -18.07 62.23 -61.36
N TYR A 635 -18.20 62.09 -60.05
CA TYR A 635 -17.79 63.16 -59.11
C TYR A 635 -16.45 62.87 -58.41
N VAL A 636 -15.50 63.82 -58.47
CA VAL A 636 -14.09 63.72 -58.02
C VAL A 636 -13.82 64.68 -56.85
N ASP A 637 -13.11 64.18 -55.83
CA ASP A 637 -12.82 64.82 -54.53
C ASP A 637 -11.80 65.99 -54.64
N PRO A 638 -12.00 67.14 -53.95
CA PRO A 638 -11.23 68.38 -54.17
C PRO A 638 -9.87 68.53 -53.43
N THR A 639 -9.31 67.51 -52.78
CA THR A 639 -8.03 67.64 -52.04
C THR A 639 -6.78 67.23 -52.86
N ARG A 640 -5.81 68.14 -53.06
CA ARG A 640 -4.53 67.91 -53.78
C ARG A 640 -3.31 68.24 -52.90
N THR A 641 -2.32 67.36 -52.87
CA THR A 641 -1.05 67.53 -52.14
C THR A 641 0.13 67.51 -53.12
N PHE A 642 1.00 68.52 -53.08
CA PHE A 642 2.19 68.66 -53.95
C PHE A 642 3.49 68.58 -53.13
N LYS A 643 4.56 68.02 -53.74
CA LYS A 643 5.87 67.73 -53.14
C LYS A 643 6.70 68.98 -52.82
N ASN A 644 7.50 68.91 -51.74
CA ASN A 644 8.67 69.79 -51.55
C ASN A 644 9.99 68.98 -51.65
N PRO A 645 10.69 69.04 -52.79
CA PRO A 645 12.05 68.57 -52.96
C PRO A 645 13.05 69.71 -52.73
N ALA A 646 13.40 70.01 -51.47
CA ALA A 646 14.57 70.85 -51.18
C ALA A 646 15.90 70.04 -51.20
N TYR A 647 15.80 68.71 -51.35
CA TYR A 647 16.93 67.82 -51.62
C TYR A 647 16.76 67.27 -53.03
N ASN A 648 17.53 67.81 -53.97
CA ASN A 648 17.57 67.40 -55.37
C ASN A 648 18.55 66.23 -55.56
N SER A 649 18.06 65.16 -56.18
CA SER A 649 18.81 64.31 -57.12
C SER A 649 17.82 63.68 -58.09
#